data_AF-A0A0Q9I2Z6-F1
#
_entry.id   AF-A0A0Q9I2Z6-F1
#
_cell.length_a   1.000
_cell.length_b   1.000
_cell.length_c   1.000
_cell.angle_alpha   90.00
_cell.angle_beta   90.00
_cell.angle_gamma   90.00
#
_symmetry.space_group_name_H-M   'P 1'
#
loop_
_entity.id
_entity.type
_entity.pdbx_description
1 polymer ?
#
loop_
_entity_poly.entity_id
_entity_poly.type
_entity_poly.pdbx_seq_one_letter_code
_entity_poly.pdbx_strand_id
1 'polypeptide(L)'
;MRPGILFIVVGPSGAGKDTLMDGARKALADSGRFAFARRLITRPADAGGEDHEAIGEVEFAALQAAGGLLASWNAHGLHYGLRASLRDELLRGRHIVANGSRGVLKALAGAVPRLIIINVTASPEVLARRLASRGRETPEDIAARLARRTPDLPDGIETLVVENNGAVEEGVEHFLAAIDAATRRLTLKPVPIDAWRDNIAYLPGDSILGVADFDGPGKVDVAGRLAGEGQPRSIRARINVVDSGWLLEPGEIGLSREAFAELGLPAGSEIELTRTPPQHSRDALRAKIQGRELGRNDYATLLRDIAEGRYPDSEIAAFLVAATRSLSDAEVGALARVRASFSTPLRWDEPIVVDKHSMGGIPGSRITLIVAPIVAAHGLAMPKTSSRAITSAAGTADAMEVLARVDLTADEVRRTVEQARACIAWNGRLNHSAVDDVMNAITRPLGIDSNRWSVASIISKKLTAGATHVAVDLPYGPRAKLRSREEAEELGRLFETVGRDVGLHVEAVATCGAAPIGRGIGPALEVRDVLRVLEGDAEAPPDLREKALDFAGRILSWDPAVGTLAHSRARAAALLSSGAARAALDRIVTAQGRRDPMPKPAALMHPVRAPRPGRIGEIDGWRIGGIARRAGAPFDKGAGIDLLRRVGDEVAAGEALFVIHASAAPDLEAAVAMAAADDGFVLG
;
A
#
# COMPACT_ATOMS: atom_id res chain seq x y z
N MET A 1 35.35 -8.81 10.44
CA MET A 1 35.70 -8.26 9.10
C MET A 1 35.42 -9.30 8.02
N ARG A 2 34.56 -8.98 7.03
CA ARG A 2 34.18 -9.92 5.96
C ARG A 2 35.37 -10.15 5.02
N PRO A 3 35.66 -11.39 4.57
CA PRO A 3 36.71 -11.64 3.59
C PRO A 3 36.43 -10.90 2.28
N GLY A 4 37.50 -10.49 1.60
CA GLY A 4 37.47 -9.90 0.27
C GLY A 4 36.99 -10.88 -0.79
N ILE A 5 36.73 -10.34 -1.97
CA ILE A 5 36.22 -11.08 -3.13
C ILE A 5 37.37 -11.26 -4.12
N LEU A 6 37.56 -12.48 -4.61
CA LEU A 6 38.40 -12.72 -5.77
C LEU A 6 37.55 -12.56 -7.03
N PHE A 7 37.82 -11.52 -7.81
CA PHE A 7 37.27 -11.30 -9.13
C PHE A 7 38.20 -11.90 -10.18
N ILE A 8 37.77 -12.97 -10.84
CA ILE A 8 38.51 -13.55 -11.96
C ILE A 8 37.94 -13.04 -13.28
N VAL A 9 38.76 -12.30 -14.01
CA VAL A 9 38.40 -11.74 -15.32
C VAL A 9 38.69 -12.77 -16.40
N VAL A 10 37.65 -13.20 -17.11
CA VAL A 10 37.72 -14.14 -18.24
C VAL A 10 37.03 -13.53 -19.46
N GLY A 11 37.32 -14.08 -20.65
CA GLY A 11 36.75 -13.59 -21.90
C GLY A 11 37.65 -13.91 -23.09
N PRO A 12 37.13 -13.86 -24.32
CA PRO A 12 37.89 -14.21 -25.52
C PRO A 12 39.12 -13.30 -25.72
N SER A 13 40.07 -13.76 -26.55
CA SER A 13 41.19 -12.93 -26.97
C SER A 13 40.67 -11.72 -27.76
N GLY A 14 41.16 -10.51 -27.46
CA GLY A 14 40.66 -9.28 -28.08
C GLY A 14 39.46 -8.62 -27.38
N ALA A 15 38.87 -9.24 -26.35
CA ALA A 15 37.75 -8.67 -25.58
C ALA A 15 38.13 -7.43 -24.73
N GLY A 16 39.40 -7.07 -24.66
CA GLY A 16 39.87 -5.88 -23.95
C GLY A 16 40.09 -6.04 -22.45
N LYS A 17 40.16 -7.29 -21.92
CA LYS A 17 40.32 -7.58 -20.48
C LYS A 17 41.41 -6.75 -19.79
N ASP A 18 42.63 -6.75 -20.32
CA ASP A 18 43.76 -6.03 -19.71
C ASP A 18 43.52 -4.52 -19.71
N THR A 19 42.98 -3.97 -20.80
CA THR A 19 42.62 -2.56 -20.92
C THR A 19 41.56 -2.15 -19.88
N LEU A 20 40.53 -2.97 -19.68
CA LEU A 20 39.50 -2.72 -18.67
C LEU A 20 40.08 -2.79 -17.25
N MET A 21 40.91 -3.80 -16.99
CA MET A 21 41.59 -3.94 -15.70
C MET A 21 42.54 -2.77 -15.41
N ASP A 22 43.26 -2.26 -16.41
CA ASP A 22 44.16 -1.10 -16.24
C ASP A 22 43.37 0.19 -15.99
N GLY A 23 42.24 0.39 -16.67
CA GLY A 23 41.32 1.49 -16.39
C GLY A 23 40.75 1.41 -14.98
N ALA A 24 40.28 0.23 -14.56
CA ALA A 24 39.78 -0.01 -13.21
C ALA A 24 40.88 0.15 -12.14
N ARG A 25 42.12 -0.27 -12.44
CA ARG A 25 43.28 -0.11 -11.54
C ARG A 25 43.53 1.36 -11.22
N LYS A 26 43.46 2.24 -12.22
CA LYS A 26 43.59 3.70 -12.04
C LYS A 26 42.44 4.26 -11.22
N ALA A 27 41.20 3.88 -11.54
CA ALA A 27 40.02 4.38 -10.85
C ALA A 27 39.93 3.93 -9.37
N LEU A 28 40.46 2.75 -9.04
CA LEU A 28 40.37 2.15 -7.69
C LEU A 28 41.65 2.32 -6.86
N ALA A 29 42.70 2.95 -7.39
CA ALA A 29 44.03 3.05 -6.76
C ALA A 29 43.99 3.65 -5.35
N ASP A 30 43.21 4.71 -5.16
CA ASP A 30 43.16 5.46 -3.89
C ASP A 30 42.29 4.80 -2.82
N SER A 31 41.56 3.73 -3.17
CA SER A 31 40.61 3.12 -2.25
C SER A 31 41.27 2.28 -1.14
N GLY A 32 42.48 1.76 -1.36
CA GLY A 32 43.15 0.78 -0.48
C GLY A 32 42.44 -0.57 -0.30
N ARG A 33 41.20 -0.70 -0.83
CA ARG A 33 40.31 -1.88 -0.71
C ARG A 33 40.51 -2.90 -1.83
N PHE A 34 41.12 -2.49 -2.94
CA PHE A 34 41.34 -3.34 -4.11
C PHE A 34 42.84 -3.54 -4.35
N ALA A 35 43.22 -4.76 -4.74
CA ALA A 35 44.51 -5.05 -5.34
C ALA A 35 44.33 -5.80 -6.66
N PHE A 36 45.20 -5.49 -7.62
CA PHE A 36 45.22 -6.13 -8.93
C PHE A 36 46.37 -7.14 -8.95
N ALA A 37 46.05 -8.42 -9.02
CA ALA A 37 47.05 -9.47 -8.94
C ALA A 37 47.87 -9.54 -10.24
N ARG A 38 49.20 -9.58 -10.09
CA ARG A 38 50.12 -9.92 -11.18
C ARG A 38 50.18 -11.44 -11.32
N ARG A 39 50.10 -11.92 -12.55
CA ARG A 39 50.25 -13.35 -12.84
C ARG A 39 51.73 -13.74 -12.82
N LEU A 40 52.05 -14.91 -12.29
CA LEU A 40 53.32 -15.58 -12.52
C LEU A 40 53.29 -16.25 -13.89
N ILE A 41 54.25 -15.96 -14.76
CA ILE A 41 54.29 -16.53 -16.12
C ILE A 41 55.71 -16.99 -16.45
N THR A 42 55.85 -18.16 -17.07
CA THR A 42 57.15 -18.69 -17.54
C THR A 42 57.64 -18.01 -18.83
N ARG A 43 57.62 -16.67 -18.84
CA ARG A 43 58.05 -15.83 -19.96
C ARG A 43 58.92 -14.67 -19.44
N PRO A 44 59.94 -14.23 -20.21
CA PRO A 44 60.74 -13.06 -19.85
C PRO A 44 59.89 -11.79 -19.65
N ALA A 45 60.27 -10.98 -18.67
CA ALA A 45 59.55 -9.76 -18.29
C ALA A 45 59.54 -8.68 -19.40
N ASP A 46 60.51 -8.72 -20.30
CA ASP A 46 60.76 -7.79 -21.41
C ASP A 46 60.09 -8.19 -22.74
N ALA A 47 59.41 -9.35 -22.80
CA ALA A 47 58.80 -9.89 -24.02
C ALA A 47 57.56 -9.09 -24.54
N GLY A 48 57.20 -7.99 -23.88
CA GLY A 48 56.05 -7.14 -24.20
C GLY A 48 54.68 -7.79 -23.90
N GLY A 49 53.71 -6.97 -23.51
CA GLY A 49 52.33 -7.41 -23.20
C GLY A 49 51.87 -6.96 -21.83
N GLU A 50 51.18 -7.84 -21.10
CA GLU A 50 50.64 -7.56 -19.77
C GLU A 50 51.73 -7.40 -18.68
N ASP A 51 51.38 -6.65 -17.63
CA ASP A 51 52.16 -6.54 -16.40
C ASP A 51 52.09 -7.85 -15.59
N HIS A 52 53.16 -8.64 -15.64
CA HIS A 52 53.27 -9.97 -15.03
C HIS A 52 54.61 -10.15 -14.30
N GLU A 53 54.70 -11.19 -13.47
CA GLU A 53 55.91 -11.61 -12.77
C GLU A 53 56.55 -12.78 -13.53
N ALA A 54 57.77 -12.58 -14.03
CA ALA A 54 58.51 -13.60 -14.76
C ALA A 54 59.14 -14.62 -13.80
N ILE A 55 59.08 -15.90 -14.15
CA ILE A 55 59.65 -17.01 -13.36
C ILE A 55 60.16 -18.11 -14.29
N GLY A 56 61.26 -18.78 -13.93
CA GLY A 56 61.76 -19.92 -14.70
C GLY A 56 60.85 -21.14 -14.58
N GLU A 57 60.87 -22.05 -15.57
CA GLU A 57 60.03 -23.27 -15.53
C GLU A 57 60.34 -24.16 -14.31
N VAL A 58 61.63 -24.30 -13.96
CA VAL A 58 62.08 -25.09 -12.81
C VAL A 58 61.60 -24.48 -11.50
N GLU A 59 61.70 -23.15 -11.37
CA GLU A 59 61.24 -22.41 -10.20
C GLU A 59 59.71 -22.44 -10.07
N PHE A 60 58.99 -22.35 -11.18
CA PHE A 60 57.54 -22.46 -11.21
C PHE A 60 57.09 -23.84 -10.71
N ALA A 61 57.71 -24.92 -11.20
CA ALA A 61 57.42 -26.28 -10.78
C ALA A 61 57.72 -26.49 -9.28
N ALA A 62 58.84 -25.96 -8.78
CA ALA A 62 59.19 -26.01 -7.37
C ALA A 62 58.18 -25.24 -6.49
N LEU A 63 57.78 -24.04 -6.91
CA LEU A 63 56.78 -23.22 -6.21
C LEU A 63 55.41 -23.89 -6.17
N GLN A 64 55.00 -24.53 -7.27
CA GLN A 64 53.77 -25.29 -7.35
C GLN A 64 53.80 -26.51 -6.41
N ALA A 65 54.89 -27.28 -6.41
CA ALA A 65 55.06 -28.45 -5.54
C ALA A 65 55.05 -28.08 -4.05
N ALA A 66 55.57 -26.89 -3.70
CA ALA A 66 55.56 -26.35 -2.35
C ALA A 66 54.19 -25.75 -1.93
N GLY A 67 53.17 -25.77 -2.80
CA GLY A 67 51.86 -25.17 -2.51
C GLY A 67 51.87 -23.63 -2.54
N GLY A 68 52.87 -23.01 -3.14
CA GLY A 68 53.02 -21.55 -3.24
C GLY A 68 52.08 -20.87 -4.24
N LEU A 69 51.25 -21.63 -4.95
CA LEU A 69 50.27 -21.15 -5.92
C LEU A 69 48.84 -21.42 -5.46
N LEU A 70 48.00 -20.40 -5.55
CA LEU A 70 46.55 -20.49 -5.34
C LEU A 70 45.87 -21.25 -6.49
N ALA A 71 46.35 -21.04 -7.71
CA ALA A 71 45.97 -21.79 -8.91
C ALA A 71 47.08 -21.70 -9.95
N SER A 72 47.19 -22.73 -10.79
CA SER A 72 48.09 -22.77 -11.95
C SER A 72 47.40 -23.38 -13.17
N TRP A 73 47.82 -22.97 -14.37
CA TRP A 73 47.35 -23.53 -15.64
C TRP A 73 48.36 -23.35 -16.76
N ASN A 74 48.18 -24.13 -17.83
CA ASN A 74 49.02 -24.08 -19.02
C ASN A 74 48.23 -23.48 -20.19
N ALA A 75 48.83 -22.55 -20.91
CA ALA A 75 48.26 -21.99 -22.13
C ALA A 75 49.37 -21.51 -23.08
N HIS A 76 49.20 -21.70 -24.39
CA HIS A 76 50.16 -21.23 -25.40
C HIS A 76 51.63 -21.64 -25.16
N GLY A 77 51.86 -22.81 -24.57
CA GLY A 77 53.21 -23.30 -24.24
C GLY A 77 53.86 -22.64 -23.03
N LEU A 78 53.12 -21.86 -22.24
CA LEU A 78 53.61 -21.20 -21.02
C LEU A 78 52.80 -21.68 -19.80
N HIS A 79 53.44 -21.66 -18.64
CA HIS A 79 52.82 -21.91 -17.34
C HIS A 79 52.41 -20.57 -16.71
N TYR A 80 51.21 -20.53 -16.16
CA TYR A 80 50.62 -19.37 -15.51
C TYR A 80 50.22 -19.73 -14.08
N GLY A 81 50.40 -18.80 -13.14
CA GLY A 81 50.02 -19.01 -11.74
C GLY A 81 49.56 -17.74 -11.04
N LEU A 82 48.73 -17.93 -10.01
CA LEU A 82 48.40 -16.91 -9.01
C LEU A 82 49.03 -17.32 -7.69
N ARG A 83 49.71 -16.40 -7.01
CA ARG A 83 50.40 -16.68 -5.73
C ARG A 83 49.40 -17.04 -4.62
N ALA A 84 49.79 -17.98 -3.75
CA ALA A 84 49.01 -18.37 -2.58
C ALA A 84 48.79 -17.21 -1.58
N SER A 85 49.72 -16.24 -1.53
CA SER A 85 49.66 -15.05 -0.65
C SER A 85 48.41 -14.19 -0.89
N LEU A 86 47.78 -14.27 -2.06
CA LEU A 86 46.52 -13.57 -2.34
C LEU A 86 45.39 -14.03 -1.41
N ARG A 87 45.45 -15.26 -0.89
CA ARG A 87 44.49 -15.76 0.10
C ARG A 87 44.54 -14.92 1.38
N ASP A 88 45.72 -14.53 1.83
CA ASP A 88 45.88 -13.74 3.06
C ASP A 88 45.33 -12.32 2.88
N GLU A 89 45.49 -11.72 1.69
CA GLU A 89 44.88 -10.43 1.37
C GLU A 89 43.36 -10.49 1.35
N LEU A 90 42.79 -11.56 0.77
CA LEU A 90 41.35 -11.81 0.81
C LEU A 90 40.86 -12.00 2.25
N LEU A 91 41.57 -12.74 3.09
CA LEU A 91 41.20 -12.92 4.50
C LEU A 91 41.27 -11.61 5.31
N ARG A 92 42.12 -10.66 4.91
CA ARG A 92 42.17 -9.29 5.46
C ARG A 92 41.10 -8.35 4.91
N GLY A 93 40.17 -8.85 4.09
CA GLY A 93 39.07 -8.06 3.55
C GLY A 93 39.39 -7.29 2.26
N ARG A 94 40.59 -7.45 1.69
CA ARG A 94 40.96 -6.77 0.43
C ARG A 94 40.41 -7.55 -0.77
N HIS A 95 39.74 -6.86 -1.68
CA HIS A 95 39.27 -7.46 -2.93
C HIS A 95 40.41 -7.61 -3.92
N ILE A 96 40.49 -8.76 -4.59
CA ILE A 96 41.54 -9.07 -5.55
C ILE A 96 40.93 -9.18 -6.94
N VAL A 97 41.43 -8.41 -7.91
CA VAL A 97 41.07 -8.54 -9.32
C VAL A 97 42.22 -9.20 -10.06
N ALA A 98 41.97 -10.33 -10.72
CA ALA A 98 43.00 -11.07 -11.42
C ALA A 98 42.54 -11.53 -12.80
N ASN A 99 43.43 -11.43 -13.79
CA ASN A 99 43.21 -12.03 -15.10
C ASN A 99 43.39 -13.56 -14.96
N GLY A 100 42.45 -14.36 -15.44
CA GLY A 100 42.47 -15.82 -15.25
C GLY A 100 42.01 -16.62 -16.46
N SER A 101 42.03 -17.94 -16.29
CA SER A 101 41.56 -18.91 -17.29
C SER A 101 40.29 -19.61 -16.81
N ARG A 102 39.37 -19.90 -17.74
CA ARG A 102 38.16 -20.69 -17.42
C ARG A 102 38.49 -22.07 -16.84
N GLY A 103 39.66 -22.63 -17.19
CA GLY A 103 40.12 -23.94 -16.71
C GLY A 103 40.44 -24.01 -15.22
N VAL A 104 40.66 -22.89 -14.54
CA VAL A 104 41.02 -22.86 -13.10
C VAL A 104 39.90 -22.41 -12.18
N LEU A 105 38.74 -22.03 -12.74
CA LEU A 105 37.64 -21.46 -11.96
C LEU A 105 37.09 -22.41 -10.89
N LYS A 106 36.94 -23.71 -11.19
CA LYS A 106 36.50 -24.71 -10.21
C LYS A 106 37.51 -24.90 -9.08
N ALA A 107 38.81 -24.92 -9.40
CA ALA A 107 39.86 -25.04 -8.39
C ALA A 107 39.90 -23.81 -7.47
N LEU A 108 39.77 -22.61 -8.06
CA LEU A 108 39.72 -21.37 -7.31
C LEU A 108 38.49 -21.30 -6.40
N ALA A 109 37.32 -21.76 -6.85
CA ALA A 109 36.09 -21.74 -6.05
C ALA A 109 36.21 -22.46 -4.71
N GLY A 110 36.98 -23.56 -4.65
CA GLY A 110 37.26 -24.28 -3.41
C GLY A 110 38.43 -23.72 -2.59
N ALA A 111 39.22 -22.80 -3.15
CA ALA A 111 40.47 -22.33 -2.58
C ALA A 111 40.38 -20.93 -1.96
N VAL A 112 39.28 -20.20 -2.17
CA VAL A 112 39.06 -18.84 -1.66
C VAL A 112 37.68 -18.70 -0.99
N PRO A 113 37.50 -17.70 -0.09
CA PRO A 113 36.24 -17.50 0.60
C PRO A 113 35.07 -17.13 -0.33
N ARG A 114 35.34 -16.30 -1.36
CA ARG A 114 34.35 -15.87 -2.34
C ARG A 114 34.99 -15.60 -3.69
N LEU A 115 34.42 -16.17 -4.74
CA LEU A 115 34.87 -16.05 -6.13
C LEU A 115 33.72 -15.52 -6.98
N ILE A 116 33.99 -14.46 -7.74
CA ILE A 116 33.08 -13.93 -8.77
C ILE A 116 33.82 -13.91 -10.11
N ILE A 117 33.16 -14.37 -11.15
CA ILE A 117 33.68 -14.34 -12.52
C ILE A 117 33.22 -13.03 -13.15
N ILE A 118 34.15 -12.25 -13.70
CA ILE A 118 33.83 -11.16 -14.62
C ILE A 118 34.06 -11.67 -16.04
N ASN A 119 32.99 -12.01 -16.74
CA ASN A 119 33.05 -12.48 -18.11
C ASN A 119 32.92 -11.29 -19.08
N VAL A 120 34.06 -10.85 -19.60
CA VAL A 120 34.11 -9.76 -20.57
C VAL A 120 33.77 -10.30 -21.96
N THR A 121 32.75 -9.74 -22.58
CA THR A 121 32.28 -10.09 -23.92
C THR A 121 32.47 -8.93 -24.89
N ALA A 122 32.59 -9.22 -26.17
CA ALA A 122 32.57 -8.24 -27.24
C ALA A 122 32.01 -8.92 -28.50
N SER A 123 31.39 -8.14 -29.38
CA SER A 123 30.84 -8.66 -30.63
C SER A 123 31.95 -9.25 -31.52
N PRO A 124 31.63 -10.26 -32.37
CA PRO A 124 32.62 -10.86 -33.26
C PRO A 124 33.35 -9.85 -34.15
N GLU A 125 32.64 -8.82 -34.61
CA GLU A 125 33.16 -7.74 -35.44
C GLU A 125 34.20 -6.87 -34.69
N VAL A 126 33.91 -6.56 -33.42
CA VAL A 126 34.82 -5.79 -32.55
C VAL A 126 36.06 -6.61 -32.22
N LEU A 127 35.91 -7.91 -31.94
CA LEU A 127 37.03 -8.82 -31.70
C LEU A 127 37.94 -8.93 -32.93
N ALA A 128 37.37 -9.12 -34.12
CA ALA A 128 38.12 -9.18 -35.38
C ALA A 128 38.91 -7.90 -35.63
N ARG A 129 38.28 -6.73 -35.45
CA ARG A 129 38.91 -5.41 -35.62
C ARG A 129 40.09 -5.20 -34.65
N ARG A 130 39.91 -5.56 -33.37
CA ARG A 130 40.93 -5.44 -32.32
C ARG A 130 42.07 -6.45 -32.45
N LEU A 131 41.83 -7.62 -33.05
CA LEU A 131 42.87 -8.60 -33.38
C LEU A 131 43.67 -8.15 -34.61
N ALA A 132 42.99 -7.67 -35.66
CA ALA A 132 43.63 -7.15 -36.87
C ALA A 132 44.55 -5.94 -36.57
N SER A 133 44.15 -5.05 -35.67
CA SER A 133 44.94 -3.88 -35.29
C SER A 133 46.24 -4.21 -34.55
N ARG A 134 46.45 -5.46 -34.11
CA ARG A 134 47.69 -5.89 -33.46
C ARG A 134 48.80 -6.24 -34.45
N GLY A 135 48.46 -6.45 -35.73
CA GLY A 135 49.43 -6.68 -36.82
C GLY A 135 50.26 -7.96 -36.72
N ARG A 136 49.85 -8.94 -35.90
CA ARG A 136 50.61 -10.16 -35.60
C ARG A 136 50.05 -11.43 -36.27
N GLU A 137 48.92 -11.34 -36.96
CA GLU A 137 48.09 -12.49 -37.37
C GLU A 137 47.49 -12.24 -38.77
N THR A 138 47.33 -13.30 -39.57
CA THR A 138 46.64 -13.21 -40.87
C THR A 138 45.11 -13.17 -40.69
N PRO A 139 44.33 -12.68 -41.68
CA PRO A 139 42.88 -12.73 -41.63
C PRO A 139 42.33 -14.15 -41.42
N GLU A 140 42.97 -15.19 -41.98
CA GLU A 140 42.60 -16.59 -41.74
C GLU A 140 42.87 -17.02 -40.28
N ASP A 141 44.01 -16.62 -39.69
CA ASP A 141 44.33 -16.91 -38.29
C ASP A 141 43.31 -16.29 -37.33
N ILE A 142 42.89 -15.04 -37.60
CA ILE A 142 41.89 -14.32 -36.80
C ILE A 142 40.53 -15.02 -36.88
N ALA A 143 40.10 -15.44 -38.08
CA ALA A 143 38.86 -16.17 -38.28
C ALA A 143 38.86 -17.53 -37.56
N ALA A 144 39.96 -18.29 -37.65
CA ALA A 144 40.12 -19.56 -36.94
C ALA A 144 40.10 -19.38 -35.41
N ARG A 145 40.65 -18.27 -34.90
CA ARG A 145 40.66 -17.94 -33.47
C ARG A 145 39.29 -17.57 -32.95
N LEU A 146 38.48 -16.87 -33.75
CA LEU A 146 37.10 -16.50 -33.43
C LEU A 146 36.14 -17.70 -33.49
N ALA A 147 36.39 -18.66 -34.39
CA ALA A 147 35.62 -19.90 -34.51
C ALA A 147 35.95 -20.95 -33.42
N ARG A 148 37.00 -20.73 -32.62
CA ARG A 148 37.45 -21.68 -31.60
C ARG A 148 36.44 -21.74 -30.43
N ARG A 149 35.88 -22.92 -30.21
CA ARG A 149 34.95 -23.20 -29.10
C ARG A 149 35.62 -22.89 -27.76
N THR A 150 35.07 -21.95 -27.00
CA THR A 150 35.55 -21.63 -25.65
C THR A 150 34.90 -22.58 -24.65
N PRO A 151 35.64 -23.07 -23.63
CA PRO A 151 35.05 -23.88 -22.56
C PRO A 151 33.92 -23.12 -21.87
N ASP A 152 32.85 -23.82 -21.52
CA ASP A 152 31.74 -23.23 -20.76
C ASP A 152 32.19 -22.75 -19.39
N LEU A 153 31.50 -21.74 -18.87
CA LEU A 153 31.71 -21.29 -17.49
C LEU A 153 31.11 -22.33 -16.54
N PRO A 154 31.77 -22.63 -15.41
CA PRO A 154 31.28 -23.62 -14.47
C PRO A 154 29.99 -23.15 -13.79
N ASP A 155 29.01 -24.05 -13.69
CA ASP A 155 27.79 -23.83 -12.91
C ASP A 155 28.11 -23.63 -11.43
N GLY A 156 27.31 -22.80 -10.75
CA GLY A 156 27.41 -22.56 -9.31
C GLY A 156 28.44 -21.49 -8.89
N ILE A 157 29.11 -20.84 -9.84
CA ILE A 157 29.95 -19.66 -9.57
C ILE A 157 29.26 -18.42 -10.14
N GLU A 158 29.09 -17.40 -9.30
CA GLU A 158 28.50 -16.13 -9.72
C GLU A 158 29.30 -15.52 -10.88
N THR A 159 28.59 -15.16 -11.96
CA THR A 159 29.18 -14.57 -13.17
C THR A 159 28.51 -13.24 -13.49
N LEU A 160 29.32 -12.19 -13.55
CA LEU A 160 28.93 -10.87 -14.00
C LEU A 160 29.42 -10.69 -15.44
N VAL A 161 28.51 -10.36 -16.35
CA VAL A 161 28.84 -10.14 -17.77
C VAL A 161 29.12 -8.66 -17.99
N VAL A 162 30.27 -8.36 -18.59
CA VAL A 162 30.66 -6.99 -18.96
C VAL A 162 30.77 -6.93 -20.47
N GLU A 163 29.84 -6.22 -21.11
CA GLU A 163 29.85 -6.02 -22.56
C GLU A 163 30.78 -4.88 -22.94
N ASN A 164 31.80 -5.18 -23.75
CA ASN A 164 32.83 -4.24 -24.19
C ASN A 164 32.80 -4.06 -25.72
N ASN A 165 31.65 -3.61 -26.21
CA ASN A 165 31.39 -3.35 -27.63
C ASN A 165 31.80 -1.92 -28.06
N GLY A 166 31.80 -0.98 -27.13
CA GLY A 166 32.01 0.46 -27.37
C GLY A 166 33.44 0.95 -27.14
N ALA A 167 33.52 2.21 -26.68
CA ALA A 167 34.77 2.87 -26.32
C ALA A 167 35.40 2.25 -25.06
N VAL A 168 36.68 2.52 -24.82
CA VAL A 168 37.40 1.96 -23.66
C VAL A 168 36.80 2.49 -22.36
N GLU A 169 36.43 3.77 -22.34
CA GLU A 169 35.86 4.47 -21.18
C GLU A 169 34.53 3.84 -20.75
N GLU A 170 33.61 3.62 -21.69
CA GLU A 170 32.33 2.94 -21.46
C GLU A 170 32.53 1.51 -20.94
N GLY A 171 33.47 0.77 -21.52
CA GLY A 171 33.82 -0.57 -21.05
C GLY A 171 34.38 -0.57 -19.62
N VAL A 172 35.16 0.44 -19.25
CA VAL A 172 35.69 0.61 -17.88
C VAL A 172 34.57 0.95 -16.91
N GLU A 173 33.62 1.81 -17.30
CA GLU A 173 32.42 2.12 -16.50
C GLU A 173 31.58 0.86 -16.23
N HIS A 174 31.29 0.06 -17.26
CA HIS A 174 30.57 -1.21 -17.09
C HIS A 174 31.33 -2.19 -16.17
N PHE A 175 32.65 -2.24 -16.29
CA PHE A 175 33.50 -3.09 -15.45
C PHE A 175 33.48 -2.64 -13.99
N LEU A 176 33.61 -1.34 -13.74
CA LEU A 176 33.53 -0.75 -12.40
C LEU A 176 32.14 -0.93 -11.79
N ALA A 177 31.08 -0.74 -12.56
CA ALA A 177 29.70 -0.96 -12.11
C ALA A 177 29.46 -2.42 -11.68
N ALA A 178 30.01 -3.39 -12.43
CA ALA A 178 29.93 -4.80 -12.07
C ALA A 178 30.65 -5.10 -10.74
N ILE A 179 31.85 -4.54 -10.54
CA ILE A 179 32.59 -4.68 -9.28
C ILE A 179 31.82 -4.01 -8.13
N ASP A 180 31.35 -2.78 -8.32
CA ASP A 180 30.65 -2.00 -7.30
C ASP A 180 29.38 -2.72 -6.83
N ALA A 181 28.57 -3.22 -7.78
CA ALA A 181 27.35 -3.98 -7.50
C ALA A 181 27.61 -5.26 -6.67
N ALA A 182 28.79 -5.87 -6.81
CA ALA A 182 29.15 -7.04 -6.00
C ALA A 182 29.69 -6.66 -4.61
N THR A 183 30.42 -5.54 -4.51
CA THR A 183 31.03 -5.11 -3.24
C THR A 183 30.08 -4.36 -2.32
N ARG A 184 28.94 -3.87 -2.83
CA ARG A 184 27.93 -3.13 -2.05
C ARG A 184 26.85 -4.01 -1.42
N ARG A 185 26.93 -5.33 -1.57
CA ARG A 185 25.92 -6.25 -1.01
C ARG A 185 26.12 -6.46 0.48
N LEU A 186 25.07 -6.20 1.24
CA LEU A 186 24.99 -6.44 2.67
C LEU A 186 24.38 -7.81 2.96
N THR A 187 24.63 -8.33 4.15
CA THR A 187 24.06 -9.58 4.64
C THR A 187 22.88 -9.28 5.55
N LEU A 188 21.72 -9.84 5.25
CA LEU A 188 20.50 -9.58 6.01
C LEU A 188 20.55 -10.21 7.41
N LYS A 189 20.21 -9.43 8.45
CA LYS A 189 20.09 -9.92 9.82
C LYS A 189 18.77 -9.46 10.46
N PRO A 190 18.03 -10.35 11.12
CA PRO A 190 16.88 -9.94 11.91
C PRO A 190 17.35 -9.20 13.16
N VAL A 191 16.76 -8.04 13.43
CA VAL A 191 16.98 -7.27 14.65
C VAL A 191 15.74 -7.45 15.53
N PRO A 192 15.89 -7.81 16.83
CA PRO A 192 14.76 -8.14 17.70
C PRO A 192 13.97 -6.90 18.18
N ILE A 193 13.90 -5.84 17.37
CA ILE A 193 13.19 -4.58 17.64
C ILE A 193 11.86 -4.59 16.87
N ASP A 194 10.79 -4.27 17.59
CA ASP A 194 9.45 -4.04 17.05
C ASP A 194 9.31 -2.54 16.73
N ALA A 195 9.11 -2.24 15.45
CA ALA A 195 8.88 -0.89 14.95
C ALA A 195 7.40 -0.62 14.62
N TRP A 196 6.51 -1.54 15.02
CA TRP A 196 5.06 -1.51 14.87
C TRP A 196 4.57 -1.42 13.43
N ARG A 197 4.58 -0.21 12.85
CA ARG A 197 4.07 0.05 11.50
C ARG A 197 5.15 0.54 10.54
N ASP A 198 6.34 0.84 11.07
CA ASP A 198 7.43 1.38 10.28
C ASP A 198 8.41 0.28 9.89
N ASN A 199 8.73 0.21 8.61
CA ASN A 199 9.86 -0.57 8.15
C ASN A 199 11.15 0.18 8.46
N ILE A 200 11.89 -0.29 9.45
CA ILE A 200 13.19 0.27 9.84
C ILE A 200 14.30 -0.72 9.48
N ALA A 201 15.31 -0.18 8.81
CA ALA A 201 16.57 -0.82 8.53
C ALA A 201 17.69 -0.15 9.35
N TYR A 202 18.60 -0.96 9.87
CA TYR A 202 19.69 -0.54 10.73
C TYR A 202 21.01 -0.77 9.99
N LEU A 203 21.82 0.27 9.88
CA LEU A 203 23.18 0.19 9.33
C LEU A 203 24.19 0.54 10.42
N PRO A 204 25.27 -0.24 10.59
CA PRO A 204 26.35 0.16 11.48
C PRO A 204 27.05 1.42 10.97
N GLY A 205 27.51 2.29 11.87
CA GLY A 205 28.20 3.54 11.53
C GLY A 205 29.44 3.36 10.65
N ASP A 206 30.09 2.21 10.76
CA ASP A 206 31.26 1.76 9.99
C ASP A 206 30.89 0.79 8.86
N SER A 207 29.65 0.84 8.36
CA SER A 207 29.19 0.00 7.26
C SER A 207 30.13 0.03 6.04
N ILE A 208 30.19 -1.08 5.31
CA ILE A 208 30.88 -1.14 4.01
C ILE A 208 30.28 -0.17 2.98
N LEU A 209 29.03 0.26 3.23
CA LEU A 209 28.38 1.34 2.53
C LEU A 209 28.60 2.66 3.26
N GLY A 210 28.83 3.74 2.52
CA GLY A 210 28.88 5.08 3.09
C GLY A 210 27.54 5.44 3.70
N VAL A 211 27.47 5.56 5.03
CA VAL A 211 26.21 5.87 5.74
C VAL A 211 25.62 7.21 5.28
N ALA A 212 26.49 8.19 4.99
CA ALA A 212 26.10 9.48 4.40
C ALA A 212 25.41 9.34 3.03
N ASP A 213 25.69 8.26 2.29
CA ASP A 213 25.02 7.96 1.02
C ASP A 213 23.57 7.55 1.23
N PHE A 214 23.12 7.31 2.45
CA PHE A 214 21.73 6.98 2.76
C PHE A 214 21.12 7.91 3.82
N ASP A 215 21.83 9.00 4.13
CA ASP A 215 21.34 10.04 5.02
C ASP A 215 20.27 10.90 4.33
N GLY A 216 19.20 11.18 5.06
CA GLY A 216 18.06 11.96 4.59
C GLY A 216 16.70 11.50 5.13
N PRO A 217 15.64 12.32 4.95
CA PRO A 217 14.30 12.03 5.47
C PRO A 217 13.55 10.94 4.67
N GLY A 218 14.12 10.47 3.56
CA GLY A 218 13.49 9.49 2.67
C GLY A 218 13.67 8.03 3.12
N LYS A 219 12.90 7.13 2.51
CA LYS A 219 13.14 5.68 2.61
C LYS A 219 14.18 5.23 1.58
N VAL A 220 14.77 4.07 1.80
CA VAL A 220 15.63 3.37 0.85
C VAL A 220 14.95 2.06 0.43
N ASP A 221 15.19 1.64 -0.81
CA ASP A 221 14.77 0.32 -1.27
C ASP A 221 15.79 -0.71 -0.76
N VAL A 222 15.29 -1.71 -0.02
CA VAL A 222 16.04 -2.85 0.49
C VAL A 222 15.61 -4.06 -0.32
N ALA A 223 16.49 -4.56 -1.18
CA ALA A 223 16.14 -5.61 -2.13
C ALA A 223 17.05 -6.82 -2.02
N GLY A 224 16.51 -8.02 -2.20
CA GLY A 224 17.27 -9.26 -2.26
C GLY A 224 16.58 -10.30 -3.12
N ARG A 225 17.27 -11.42 -3.39
CA ARG A 225 16.74 -12.50 -4.22
C ARG A 225 16.63 -13.78 -3.41
N LEU A 226 15.52 -14.48 -3.59
CA LEU A 226 15.37 -15.86 -3.13
C LEU A 226 15.84 -16.81 -4.23
N ALA A 227 16.55 -17.87 -3.86
CA ALA A 227 17.01 -18.88 -4.83
C ALA A 227 15.80 -19.51 -5.55
N GLY A 228 15.82 -19.48 -6.89
CA GLY A 228 14.73 -20.01 -7.73
C GLY A 228 13.65 -19.00 -8.14
N GLU A 229 13.64 -17.77 -7.60
CA GLU A 229 12.73 -16.71 -8.04
C GLU A 229 13.39 -15.79 -9.09
N GLY A 230 12.64 -15.46 -10.15
CA GLY A 230 13.12 -14.60 -11.24
C GLY A 230 13.15 -13.10 -10.88
N GLN A 231 12.25 -12.65 -10.01
CA GLN A 231 12.17 -11.26 -9.54
C GLN A 231 12.74 -11.11 -8.13
N PRO A 232 13.46 -10.00 -7.84
CA PRO A 232 13.88 -9.68 -6.48
C PRO A 232 12.69 -9.31 -5.60
N ARG A 233 12.78 -9.66 -4.33
CA ARG A 233 11.88 -9.13 -3.29
C ARG A 233 12.45 -7.82 -2.79
N SER A 234 11.59 -6.82 -2.57
CA SER A 234 12.01 -5.54 -2.04
C SER A 234 11.00 -4.95 -1.08
N ILE A 235 11.52 -4.20 -0.11
CA ILE A 235 10.74 -3.35 0.78
C ILE A 235 11.33 -1.95 0.80
N ARG A 236 10.57 -0.96 1.26
CA ARG A 236 11.08 0.38 1.56
C ARG A 236 11.23 0.56 3.05
N ALA A 237 12.43 0.92 3.49
CA ALA A 237 12.73 1.10 4.90
C ALA A 237 13.39 2.46 5.16
N ARG A 238 13.17 3.02 6.35
CA ARG A 238 13.98 4.13 6.86
C ARG A 238 15.30 3.57 7.37
N ILE A 239 16.40 4.25 7.08
CA ILE A 239 17.71 3.90 7.63
C ILE A 239 17.88 4.59 8.99
N ASN A 240 18.18 3.80 10.01
CA ASN A 240 18.75 4.25 11.27
C ASN A 240 20.20 3.78 11.36
N VAL A 241 21.07 4.62 11.89
CA VAL A 241 22.48 4.29 12.11
C VAL A 241 22.64 3.76 13.53
N VAL A 242 23.39 2.67 13.69
CA VAL A 242 23.71 2.09 14.99
C VAL A 242 25.20 2.15 15.26
N ASP A 243 25.58 2.18 16.53
CA ASP A 243 26.99 2.14 16.93
C ASP A 243 27.67 0.86 16.44
N SER A 244 28.91 1.02 15.97
CA SER A 244 29.76 -0.07 15.50
C SER A 244 29.99 -1.12 16.59
N GLY A 245 29.83 -2.39 16.24
CA GLY A 245 30.03 -3.51 17.16
C GLY A 245 28.87 -3.79 18.12
N TRP A 246 27.75 -3.05 18.04
CA TRP A 246 26.59 -3.33 18.89
C TRP A 246 25.87 -4.63 18.50
N LEU A 247 25.30 -4.66 17.30
CA LEU A 247 24.47 -5.79 16.82
C LEU A 247 24.81 -6.22 15.39
N LEU A 248 25.46 -5.35 14.62
CA LEU A 248 25.72 -5.52 13.20
C LEU A 248 27.20 -5.38 12.91
N GLU A 249 27.72 -6.30 12.11
CA GLU A 249 29.04 -6.17 11.49
C GLU A 249 28.98 -5.20 10.30
N PRO A 250 30.10 -4.59 9.88
CA PRO A 250 30.13 -3.65 8.75
C PRO A 250 29.45 -4.12 7.45
N GLY A 251 29.45 -5.42 7.20
CA GLY A 251 28.84 -6.03 6.01
C GLY A 251 27.41 -6.51 6.20
N GLU A 252 26.76 -6.16 7.31
CA GLU A 252 25.40 -6.57 7.67
C GLU A 252 24.42 -5.40 7.61
N ILE A 253 23.16 -5.72 7.34
CA ILE A 253 22.02 -4.82 7.52
C ILE A 253 21.01 -5.47 8.44
N GLY A 254 20.59 -4.74 9.46
CA GLY A 254 19.55 -5.17 10.38
C GLY A 254 18.17 -4.74 9.88
N LEU A 255 17.16 -5.60 9.94
CA LEU A 255 15.76 -5.17 9.77
C LEU A 255 14.97 -5.38 11.06
N SER A 256 14.10 -4.42 11.38
CA SER A 256 13.02 -4.58 12.37
C SER A 256 12.16 -5.81 12.07
N ARG A 257 11.45 -6.34 13.07
CA ARG A 257 10.67 -7.59 12.94
C ARG A 257 9.68 -7.53 11.78
N GLU A 258 8.99 -6.41 11.63
CA GLU A 258 7.97 -6.17 10.62
C GLU A 258 8.60 -6.11 9.23
N ALA A 259 9.65 -5.30 9.07
CA ALA A 259 10.39 -5.18 7.82
C ALA A 259 10.99 -6.52 7.38
N PHE A 260 11.56 -7.28 8.30
CA PHE A 260 12.13 -8.59 8.01
C PHE A 260 11.06 -9.58 7.54
N ALA A 261 9.91 -9.60 8.22
CA ALA A 261 8.78 -10.44 7.84
C ALA A 261 8.18 -10.06 6.48
N GLU A 262 8.06 -8.75 6.19
CA GLU A 262 7.56 -8.23 4.92
C GLU A 262 8.49 -8.56 3.75
N LEU A 263 9.80 -8.41 3.93
CA LEU A 263 10.79 -8.75 2.90
C LEU A 263 10.79 -10.27 2.61
N GLY A 264 10.54 -11.08 3.65
CA GLY A 264 10.33 -12.52 3.52
C GLY A 264 11.54 -13.29 3.00
N LEU A 265 12.75 -12.76 3.18
CA LEU A 265 14.01 -13.41 2.85
C LEU A 265 14.62 -14.07 4.11
N PRO A 266 15.34 -15.20 3.96
CA PRO A 266 16.01 -15.83 5.10
C PRO A 266 17.15 -14.95 5.64
N ALA A 267 17.45 -15.11 6.93
CA ALA A 267 18.62 -14.48 7.53
C ALA A 267 19.89 -14.95 6.81
N GLY A 268 20.82 -14.04 6.55
CA GLY A 268 22.02 -14.30 5.76
C GLY A 268 21.87 -14.03 4.26
N SER A 269 20.66 -13.72 3.76
CA SER A 269 20.47 -13.33 2.35
C SER A 269 21.30 -12.11 1.96
N GLU A 270 21.82 -12.10 0.73
CA GLU A 270 22.45 -10.90 0.18
C GLU A 270 21.40 -9.87 -0.19
N ILE A 271 21.66 -8.63 0.24
CA ILE A 271 20.78 -7.47 0.09
C ILE A 271 21.53 -6.35 -0.60
N GLU A 272 20.83 -5.65 -1.46
CA GLU A 272 21.25 -4.40 -2.06
C GLU A 272 20.44 -3.24 -1.47
N LEU A 273 21.12 -2.12 -1.21
CA LEU A 273 20.49 -0.87 -0.83
C LEU A 273 20.58 0.11 -1.98
N THR A 274 19.43 0.62 -2.41
CA THR A 274 19.35 1.70 -3.39
C THR A 274 18.56 2.87 -2.82
N ARG A 275 18.97 4.09 -3.14
CA ARG A 275 18.14 5.27 -2.85
C ARG A 275 16.84 5.13 -3.63
N THR A 276 15.72 5.47 -3.00
CA THR A 276 14.44 5.56 -3.70
C THR A 276 14.63 6.46 -4.93
N PRO A 277 14.20 6.03 -6.13
CA PRO A 277 14.34 6.82 -7.35
C PRO A 277 13.78 8.24 -7.20
N PRO A 278 14.29 9.23 -7.96
CA PRO A 278 13.80 10.60 -7.91
C PRO A 278 12.27 10.66 -8.00
N GLN A 279 11.64 11.44 -7.12
CA GLN A 279 10.19 11.60 -7.13
C GLN A 279 9.81 12.47 -8.33
N HIS A 280 9.41 11.86 -9.45
CA HIS A 280 8.98 12.59 -10.64
C HIS A 280 7.76 13.50 -10.34
N SER A 281 6.98 13.19 -9.30
CA SER A 281 5.86 14.03 -8.85
C SER A 281 6.23 15.18 -7.91
N ARG A 282 7.52 15.42 -7.61
CA ARG A 282 7.92 16.42 -6.60
C ARG A 282 7.47 17.83 -6.95
N ASP A 283 7.50 18.17 -8.24
CA ASP A 283 7.04 19.46 -8.72
C ASP A 283 5.52 19.63 -8.57
N ALA A 284 4.76 18.55 -8.76
CA ALA A 284 3.32 18.53 -8.49
C ALA A 284 3.02 18.71 -6.98
N LEU A 285 3.73 17.98 -6.11
CA LEU A 285 3.61 18.16 -4.66
C LEU A 285 3.84 19.63 -4.27
N ARG A 286 4.96 20.21 -4.72
CA ARG A 286 5.32 21.60 -4.44
C ARG A 286 4.32 22.59 -5.02
N ALA A 287 3.87 22.36 -6.25
CA ALA A 287 2.86 23.19 -6.89
C ALA A 287 1.58 23.23 -6.05
N LYS A 288 1.10 22.08 -5.56
CA LYS A 288 -0.11 22.06 -4.73
C LYS A 288 0.09 22.70 -3.36
N ILE A 289 1.24 22.49 -2.72
CA ILE A 289 1.59 23.18 -1.46
C ILE A 289 1.60 24.71 -1.65
N GLN A 290 2.00 25.19 -2.82
CA GLN A 290 1.96 26.60 -3.21
C GLN A 290 0.57 27.09 -3.64
N GLY A 291 -0.47 26.26 -3.54
CA GLY A 291 -1.85 26.60 -3.89
C GLY A 291 -2.16 26.56 -5.40
N ARG A 292 -1.26 26.02 -6.24
CA ARG A 292 -1.52 25.85 -7.67
C ARG A 292 -2.42 24.64 -7.91
N GLU A 293 -3.27 24.72 -8.92
CA GLU A 293 -4.09 23.59 -9.36
C GLU A 293 -3.23 22.50 -10.01
N LEU A 294 -3.60 21.25 -9.80
CA LEU A 294 -2.96 20.09 -10.40
C LEU A 294 -3.86 19.41 -11.43
N GLY A 295 -3.25 18.94 -12.52
CA GLY A 295 -3.93 18.13 -13.51
C GLY A 295 -4.13 16.67 -13.06
N ARG A 296 -4.91 15.91 -13.84
CA ARG A 296 -5.11 14.47 -13.61
C ARG A 296 -3.80 13.68 -13.60
N ASN A 297 -2.88 13.99 -14.51
CA ASN A 297 -1.61 13.26 -14.62
C ASN A 297 -0.69 13.54 -13.41
N ASP A 298 -0.71 14.78 -12.92
CA ASP A 298 0.03 15.20 -11.73
C ASP A 298 -0.47 14.45 -10.50
N TYR A 299 -1.79 14.44 -10.28
CA TYR A 299 -2.39 13.65 -9.21
C TYR A 299 -2.12 12.15 -9.35
N ALA A 300 -2.15 11.61 -10.57
CA ALA A 300 -1.87 10.18 -10.80
C ALA A 300 -0.45 9.80 -10.39
N THR A 301 0.53 10.61 -10.78
CA THR A 301 1.94 10.37 -10.44
C THR A 301 2.18 10.63 -8.96
N LEU A 302 1.63 11.71 -8.41
CA LEU A 302 1.77 12.07 -7.00
C LEU A 302 1.17 11.03 -6.06
N LEU A 303 -0.09 10.64 -6.28
CA LEU A 303 -0.73 9.65 -5.41
C LEU A 303 -0.08 8.27 -5.54
N ARG A 304 0.51 7.93 -6.70
CA ARG A 304 1.30 6.70 -6.86
C ARG A 304 2.57 6.76 -6.02
N ASP A 305 3.34 7.83 -6.15
CA ASP A 305 4.56 8.02 -5.37
C ASP A 305 4.27 8.04 -3.85
N ILE A 306 3.13 8.61 -3.43
CA ILE A 306 2.64 8.55 -2.04
C ILE A 306 2.29 7.11 -1.63
N ALA A 307 1.51 6.40 -2.45
CA ALA A 307 1.07 5.03 -2.15
C ALA A 307 2.25 4.06 -1.99
N GLU A 308 3.28 4.25 -2.80
CA GLU A 308 4.49 3.44 -2.71
C GLU A 308 5.41 3.91 -1.56
N GLY A 309 5.11 5.02 -0.87
CA GLY A 309 5.90 5.49 0.27
C GLY A 309 7.18 6.24 -0.13
N ARG A 310 7.20 6.94 -1.27
CA ARG A 310 8.33 7.77 -1.74
C ARG A 310 8.44 9.13 -1.05
N TYR A 311 7.43 9.51 -0.26
CA TYR A 311 7.36 10.76 0.47
C TYR A 311 7.35 10.53 1.98
N PRO A 312 8.02 11.38 2.77
CA PRO A 312 7.85 11.39 4.21
C PRO A 312 6.46 11.90 4.60
N ASP A 313 5.95 11.44 5.73
CA ASP A 313 4.62 11.81 6.25
C ASP A 313 4.44 13.33 6.41
N SER A 314 5.51 14.06 6.73
CA SER A 314 5.48 15.52 6.84
C SER A 314 5.14 16.23 5.53
N GLU A 315 5.67 15.75 4.41
CA GLU A 315 5.38 16.30 3.09
C GLU A 315 3.97 15.92 2.61
N ILE A 316 3.55 14.69 2.90
CA ILE A 316 2.17 14.24 2.63
C ILE A 316 1.17 15.08 3.44
N ALA A 317 1.45 15.33 4.72
CA ALA A 317 0.62 16.18 5.57
C ALA A 317 0.53 17.60 5.03
N ALA A 318 1.64 18.21 4.61
CA ALA A 318 1.66 19.54 3.99
C ALA A 318 0.79 19.58 2.73
N PHE A 319 0.91 18.57 1.86
CA PHE A 319 0.06 18.42 0.68
C PHE A 319 -1.42 18.28 1.04
N LEU A 320 -1.79 17.43 2.00
CA LEU A 320 -3.18 17.20 2.40
C LEU A 320 -3.82 18.48 2.98
N VAL A 321 -3.09 19.23 3.80
CA VAL A 321 -3.54 20.51 4.34
C VAL A 321 -3.74 21.54 3.23
N ALA A 322 -2.81 21.61 2.26
CA ALA A 322 -2.95 22.51 1.12
C ALA A 322 -4.13 22.12 0.22
N ALA A 323 -4.24 20.83 -0.13
CA ALA A 323 -5.32 20.30 -0.96
C ALA A 323 -6.70 20.56 -0.33
N THR A 324 -6.88 20.23 0.95
CA THR A 324 -8.17 20.41 1.64
C THR A 324 -8.68 21.86 1.66
N ARG A 325 -7.80 22.85 1.47
CA ARG A 325 -8.13 24.30 1.43
C ARG A 325 -8.33 24.88 0.03
N SER A 326 -7.84 24.21 -1.02
CA SER A 326 -7.63 24.84 -2.34
C SER A 326 -8.07 24.00 -3.54
N LEU A 327 -8.90 22.96 -3.33
CA LEU A 327 -9.36 22.11 -4.44
C LEU A 327 -10.39 22.83 -5.31
N SER A 328 -10.09 23.01 -6.60
CA SER A 328 -11.08 23.43 -7.60
C SER A 328 -12.04 22.28 -7.95
N ASP A 329 -13.19 22.56 -8.56
CA ASP A 329 -14.15 21.54 -8.99
C ASP A 329 -13.51 20.54 -9.98
N ALA A 330 -12.69 21.05 -10.89
CA ALA A 330 -11.93 20.24 -11.85
C ALA A 330 -10.93 19.31 -11.15
N GLU A 331 -10.24 19.79 -10.10
CA GLU A 331 -9.34 18.96 -9.31
C GLU A 331 -10.08 17.87 -8.53
N VAL A 332 -11.28 18.15 -7.99
CA VAL A 332 -12.11 17.13 -7.31
C VAL A 332 -12.46 16.00 -8.27
N GLY A 333 -12.87 16.32 -9.51
CA GLY A 333 -13.12 15.33 -10.55
C GLY A 333 -11.88 14.54 -10.96
N ALA A 334 -10.75 15.22 -11.13
CA ALA A 334 -9.47 14.57 -11.42
C ALA A 334 -9.05 13.60 -10.31
N LEU A 335 -9.12 14.04 -9.05
CA LEU A 335 -8.83 13.22 -7.87
C LEU A 335 -9.76 12.01 -7.77
N ALA A 336 -11.07 12.18 -8.00
CA ALA A 336 -12.02 11.08 -7.96
C ALA A 336 -11.64 9.96 -8.96
N ARG A 337 -11.29 10.33 -10.20
CA ARG A 337 -10.86 9.40 -11.25
C ARG A 337 -9.53 8.73 -10.92
N VAL A 338 -8.55 9.52 -10.47
CA VAL A 338 -7.23 8.99 -10.11
C VAL A 338 -7.36 8.01 -8.94
N ARG A 339 -8.07 8.38 -7.88
CA ARG A 339 -8.29 7.51 -6.72
C ARG A 339 -9.00 6.21 -7.10
N ALA A 340 -10.00 6.27 -7.98
CA ALA A 340 -10.70 5.08 -8.47
C ALA A 340 -9.75 4.11 -9.22
N SER A 341 -8.67 4.62 -9.82
CA SER A 341 -7.69 3.79 -10.55
C SER A 341 -6.76 2.98 -9.65
N PHE A 342 -6.69 3.28 -8.35
CA PHE A 342 -5.94 2.50 -7.35
C PHE A 342 -6.73 1.32 -6.77
N SER A 343 -7.87 0.97 -7.36
CA SER A 343 -8.68 -0.17 -6.96
C SER A 343 -9.28 -0.85 -8.18
N THR A 344 -9.44 -2.17 -8.15
CA THR A 344 -10.05 -2.91 -9.25
C THR A 344 -11.55 -2.64 -9.27
N PRO A 345 -12.11 -2.11 -10.38
CA PRO A 345 -13.54 -1.83 -10.45
C PRO A 345 -14.35 -3.12 -10.58
N LEU A 346 -15.50 -3.16 -9.90
CA LEU A 346 -16.56 -4.13 -10.16
C LEU A 346 -17.27 -3.73 -11.45
N ARG A 347 -17.53 -4.73 -12.31
CA ARG A 347 -18.25 -4.56 -13.57
C ARG A 347 -19.53 -5.37 -13.50
N TRP A 348 -20.60 -4.81 -14.04
CA TRP A 348 -21.94 -5.37 -14.04
C TRP A 348 -22.46 -5.38 -15.47
N ASP A 349 -23.14 -6.45 -15.86
CA ASP A 349 -23.81 -6.57 -17.16
C ASP A 349 -25.24 -6.01 -17.09
N GLU A 350 -25.37 -4.81 -16.53
CA GLU A 350 -26.64 -4.11 -16.36
C GLU A 350 -26.44 -2.60 -16.65
N PRO A 351 -27.37 -1.95 -17.37
CA PRO A 351 -27.25 -0.54 -17.70
C PRO A 351 -27.45 0.37 -16.47
N ILE A 352 -28.23 -0.08 -15.49
CA ILE A 352 -28.59 0.68 -14.29
C ILE A 352 -28.15 -0.10 -13.06
N VAL A 353 -27.06 0.36 -12.44
CA VAL A 353 -26.55 -0.14 -11.16
C VAL A 353 -26.62 1.00 -10.18
N VAL A 354 -27.39 0.81 -9.11
CA VAL A 354 -27.74 1.91 -8.20
C VAL A 354 -26.98 1.82 -6.88
N ASP A 355 -26.74 2.97 -6.25
CA ASP A 355 -26.20 3.06 -4.90
C ASP A 355 -26.89 4.21 -4.13
N LYS A 356 -26.85 4.15 -2.81
CA LYS A 356 -27.26 5.24 -1.91
C LYS A 356 -26.13 5.57 -0.95
N HIS A 357 -25.63 6.79 -0.99
CA HIS A 357 -24.67 7.29 -0.01
C HIS A 357 -25.29 8.28 0.99
N SER A 358 -24.60 8.53 2.10
CA SER A 358 -24.91 9.61 3.03
C SER A 358 -23.62 10.21 3.54
N MET A 359 -23.54 11.54 3.65
CA MET A 359 -22.44 12.22 4.34
C MET A 359 -22.35 11.83 5.82
N GLY A 360 -23.43 11.24 6.36
CA GLY A 360 -23.51 10.76 7.73
C GLY A 360 -23.61 11.90 8.73
N GLY A 361 -23.14 11.65 9.95
CA GLY A 361 -23.17 12.63 11.05
C GLY A 361 -24.46 12.62 11.87
N ILE A 362 -25.56 12.05 11.35
CA ILE A 362 -26.83 11.91 12.08
C ILE A 362 -26.93 10.51 12.71
N PRO A 363 -27.07 10.39 14.05
CA PRO A 363 -27.29 9.11 14.72
C PRO A 363 -28.58 8.41 14.27
N GLY A 364 -28.59 7.08 14.29
CA GLY A 364 -29.79 6.27 14.03
C GLY A 364 -30.24 6.20 12.58
N SER A 365 -29.64 6.99 11.67
CA SER A 365 -29.97 6.99 10.24
C SER A 365 -29.44 5.75 9.50
N ARG A 366 -30.12 4.60 9.66
CA ARG A 366 -29.85 3.33 8.95
C ARG A 366 -30.80 3.03 7.80
N ILE A 367 -31.28 4.08 7.14
CA ILE A 367 -32.19 3.95 6.00
C ILE A 367 -31.63 3.05 4.88
N THR A 368 -30.31 2.93 4.72
CA THR A 368 -29.71 2.05 3.70
C THR A 368 -30.12 0.58 3.88
N LEU A 369 -30.31 0.11 5.12
CA LEU A 369 -30.77 -1.27 5.37
C LEU A 369 -32.26 -1.47 5.03
N ILE A 370 -33.00 -0.40 4.73
CA ILE A 370 -34.40 -0.45 4.27
C ILE A 370 -34.46 -0.19 2.75
N VAL A 371 -33.68 0.79 2.28
CA VAL A 371 -33.58 1.16 0.86
C VAL A 371 -33.05 -0.01 0.02
N ALA A 372 -31.95 -0.65 0.44
CA ALA A 372 -31.37 -1.74 -0.35
C ALA A 372 -32.33 -2.92 -0.54
N PRO A 373 -33.05 -3.40 0.49
CA PRO A 373 -34.09 -4.41 0.28
C PRO A 373 -35.27 -3.96 -0.57
N ILE A 374 -35.72 -2.70 -0.51
CA ILE A 374 -36.78 -2.20 -1.39
C ILE A 374 -36.29 -2.22 -2.86
N VAL A 375 -35.08 -1.72 -3.11
CA VAL A 375 -34.46 -1.71 -4.44
C VAL A 375 -34.28 -3.14 -4.97
N ALA A 376 -33.80 -4.06 -4.13
CA ALA A 376 -33.64 -5.47 -4.48
C ALA A 376 -34.99 -6.17 -4.75
N ALA A 377 -36.04 -5.83 -3.99
CA ALA A 377 -37.38 -6.34 -4.21
C ALA A 377 -38.02 -5.79 -5.50
N HIS A 378 -37.63 -4.58 -5.91
CA HIS A 378 -38.02 -4.00 -7.19
C HIS A 378 -37.29 -4.68 -8.37
N GLY A 379 -36.00 -4.99 -8.19
CA GLY A 379 -35.21 -5.81 -9.13
C GLY A 379 -33.92 -5.16 -9.64
N LEU A 380 -33.59 -3.93 -9.21
CA LEU A 380 -32.36 -3.25 -9.62
C LEU A 380 -31.15 -3.76 -8.83
N ALA A 381 -29.98 -3.82 -9.47
CA ALA A 381 -28.72 -4.16 -8.83
C ALA A 381 -28.21 -3.04 -7.91
N MET A 382 -27.95 -3.36 -6.63
CA MET A 382 -27.39 -2.43 -5.64
C MET A 382 -26.18 -3.02 -4.89
N PRO A 383 -24.96 -2.95 -5.44
CA PRO A 383 -23.73 -3.45 -4.83
C PRO A 383 -23.18 -2.49 -3.76
N LYS A 384 -23.95 -2.25 -2.68
CA LYS A 384 -23.63 -1.20 -1.71
C LYS A 384 -22.35 -1.51 -0.95
N THR A 385 -21.33 -0.65 -1.07
CA THR A 385 -20.18 -0.65 -0.14
C THR A 385 -20.25 0.50 0.86
N SER A 386 -19.96 0.20 2.13
CA SER A 386 -20.09 1.13 3.26
C SER A 386 -18.84 1.10 4.12
N SER A 387 -18.45 2.24 4.69
CA SER A 387 -17.48 2.25 5.78
C SER A 387 -18.13 1.84 7.10
N ARG A 388 -17.29 1.43 8.03
CA ARG A 388 -17.64 1.38 9.46
C ARG A 388 -17.75 2.81 10.02
N ALA A 389 -18.36 2.93 11.18
CA ALA A 389 -18.32 4.16 11.95
C ALA A 389 -16.88 4.62 12.20
N ILE A 390 -16.67 5.93 12.09
CA ILE A 390 -15.42 6.59 12.51
C ILE A 390 -15.73 7.42 13.75
N THR A 391 -16.68 8.35 13.65
CA THR A 391 -17.10 9.23 14.75
C THR A 391 -18.54 8.98 15.20
N SER A 392 -19.29 8.10 14.54
CA SER A 392 -20.68 7.77 14.88
C SER A 392 -20.77 6.58 15.84
N ALA A 393 -21.92 6.42 16.51
CA ALA A 393 -22.19 5.26 17.38
C ALA A 393 -22.38 3.95 16.60
N ALA A 394 -22.71 4.03 15.32
CA ALA A 394 -22.75 2.91 14.38
C ALA A 394 -22.56 3.42 12.94
N GLY A 395 -22.05 2.56 12.07
CA GLY A 395 -22.02 2.76 10.63
C GLY A 395 -22.95 1.75 9.94
N THR A 396 -23.24 1.97 8.66
CA THR A 396 -24.07 1.03 7.88
C THR A 396 -23.47 -0.37 7.84
N ALA A 397 -22.14 -0.49 7.73
CA ALA A 397 -21.47 -1.78 7.81
C ALA A 397 -21.58 -2.40 9.22
N ASP A 398 -21.50 -1.61 10.28
CA ASP A 398 -21.63 -2.12 11.66
C ASP A 398 -23.05 -2.63 11.95
N ALA A 399 -24.08 -1.96 11.40
CA ALA A 399 -25.46 -2.41 11.47
C ALA A 399 -25.69 -3.69 10.65
N MET A 400 -25.19 -3.75 9.41
CA MET A 400 -25.30 -4.97 8.59
C MET A 400 -24.57 -6.16 9.24
N GLU A 401 -23.47 -5.92 9.94
CA GLU A 401 -22.71 -6.95 10.68
C GLU A 401 -23.46 -7.59 11.85
N VAL A 402 -24.55 -6.99 12.30
CA VAL A 402 -25.49 -7.63 13.23
C VAL A 402 -26.25 -8.76 12.53
N LEU A 403 -26.55 -8.59 11.23
CA LEU A 403 -27.37 -9.53 10.45
C LEU A 403 -26.54 -10.54 9.66
N ALA A 404 -25.42 -10.14 9.06
CA ALA A 404 -24.63 -10.98 8.16
C ALA A 404 -23.14 -10.58 8.14
N ARG A 405 -22.28 -11.37 7.49
CA ARG A 405 -20.91 -10.95 7.20
C ARG A 405 -20.91 -9.69 6.32
N VAL A 406 -19.96 -8.80 6.58
CA VAL A 406 -19.72 -7.59 5.79
C VAL A 406 -18.34 -7.56 5.12
N ASP A 407 -17.39 -8.37 5.59
CA ASP A 407 -16.10 -8.55 4.94
C ASP A 407 -16.25 -9.58 3.81
N LEU A 408 -16.48 -9.05 2.60
CA LEU A 408 -16.73 -9.81 1.37
C LEU A 408 -15.62 -9.52 0.36
N THR A 409 -15.23 -10.53 -0.43
CA THR A 409 -14.40 -10.35 -1.62
C THR A 409 -15.22 -9.81 -2.81
N ALA A 410 -14.53 -9.35 -3.85
CA ALA A 410 -15.19 -8.91 -5.09
C ALA A 410 -16.10 -9.99 -5.69
N ASP A 411 -15.68 -11.25 -5.66
CA ASP A 411 -16.47 -12.38 -6.17
C ASP A 411 -17.66 -12.72 -5.26
N GLU A 412 -17.51 -12.60 -3.94
CA GLU A 412 -18.63 -12.71 -3.02
C GLU A 412 -19.67 -11.60 -3.25
N VAL A 413 -19.23 -10.36 -3.51
CA VAL A 413 -20.12 -9.25 -3.87
C VAL A 413 -20.89 -9.54 -5.16
N ARG A 414 -20.21 -9.97 -6.23
CA ARG A 414 -20.87 -10.34 -7.51
C ARG A 414 -21.93 -11.41 -7.30
N ARG A 415 -21.56 -12.54 -6.67
CA ARG A 415 -22.48 -13.64 -6.38
C ARG A 415 -23.68 -13.19 -5.54
N THR A 416 -23.45 -12.36 -4.52
CA THR A 416 -24.52 -11.85 -3.65
C THR A 416 -25.52 -11.01 -4.44
N VAL A 417 -25.03 -10.11 -5.30
CA VAL A 417 -25.89 -9.24 -6.13
C VAL A 417 -26.61 -10.03 -7.22
N GLU A 418 -25.97 -11.01 -7.84
CA GLU A 418 -26.61 -11.92 -8.80
C GLU A 418 -27.78 -12.70 -8.15
N GLN A 419 -27.61 -13.16 -6.92
CA GLN A 419 -28.61 -13.97 -6.20
C GLN A 419 -29.72 -13.13 -5.54
N ALA A 420 -29.36 -11.99 -4.96
CA ALA A 420 -30.24 -11.22 -4.08
C ALA A 420 -30.53 -9.80 -4.59
N ARG A 421 -29.99 -9.39 -5.74
CA ARG A 421 -30.06 -8.04 -6.33
C ARG A 421 -29.40 -6.93 -5.53
N ALA A 422 -28.99 -7.16 -4.29
CA ALA A 422 -28.23 -6.20 -3.51
C ALA A 422 -27.26 -6.88 -2.54
N CYS A 423 -26.26 -6.11 -2.11
CA CYS A 423 -25.43 -6.43 -0.96
C CYS A 423 -25.17 -5.16 -0.16
N ILE A 424 -24.78 -5.28 1.11
CA ILE A 424 -24.21 -4.22 1.94
C ILE A 424 -22.89 -4.76 2.50
N ALA A 425 -21.80 -4.43 1.83
CA ALA A 425 -20.44 -4.87 2.18
C ALA A 425 -19.63 -3.75 2.84
N TRP A 426 -18.64 -4.13 3.64
CA TRP A 426 -17.65 -3.20 4.15
C TRP A 426 -16.64 -2.83 3.05
N ASN A 427 -16.36 -1.54 2.91
CA ASN A 427 -15.48 -1.01 1.87
C ASN A 427 -14.00 -1.39 2.01
N GLY A 428 -13.57 -1.96 3.15
CA GLY A 428 -12.18 -2.30 3.47
C GLY A 428 -11.47 -3.07 2.37
N ARG A 429 -11.68 -4.39 2.28
CA ARG A 429 -10.98 -5.23 1.27
C ARG A 429 -11.42 -4.99 -0.18
N LEU A 430 -12.48 -4.20 -0.42
CA LEU A 430 -13.11 -4.05 -1.73
C LEU A 430 -12.64 -2.82 -2.51
N ASN A 431 -12.69 -1.65 -1.89
CA ASN A 431 -12.37 -0.38 -2.54
C ASN A 431 -11.69 0.62 -1.59
N HIS A 432 -10.93 0.08 -0.62
CA HIS A 432 -9.90 0.80 0.12
C HIS A 432 -8.56 0.59 -0.58
N SER A 433 -7.90 1.69 -0.94
CA SER A 433 -6.59 1.66 -1.60
C SER A 433 -5.46 1.94 -0.62
N ALA A 434 -4.22 1.58 -0.96
CA ALA A 434 -3.02 1.96 -0.18
C ALA A 434 -2.92 3.49 0.00
N VAL A 435 -3.37 4.24 -1.00
CA VAL A 435 -3.51 5.71 -0.93
C VAL A 435 -4.45 6.12 0.22
N ASP A 436 -5.55 5.41 0.43
CA ASP A 436 -6.47 5.68 1.53
C ASP A 436 -5.86 5.34 2.90
N ASP A 437 -5.10 4.27 3.01
CA ASP A 437 -4.42 3.90 4.26
C ASP A 437 -3.45 5.01 4.69
N VAL A 438 -2.56 5.43 3.78
CA VAL A 438 -1.57 6.49 4.03
C VAL A 438 -2.25 7.81 4.39
N MET A 439 -3.26 8.23 3.60
CA MET A 439 -3.89 9.53 3.84
C MET A 439 -4.75 9.52 5.10
N ASN A 440 -5.48 8.43 5.41
CA ASN A 440 -6.28 8.35 6.62
C ASN A 440 -5.43 8.32 7.89
N ALA A 441 -4.22 7.75 7.84
CA ALA A 441 -3.29 7.77 8.96
C ALA A 441 -2.90 9.20 9.36
N ILE A 442 -2.89 10.13 8.40
CA ILE A 442 -2.53 11.54 8.60
C ILE A 442 -3.76 12.41 8.88
N THR A 443 -4.84 12.26 8.11
CA THR A 443 -6.02 13.16 8.22
C THR A 443 -6.81 12.94 9.50
N ARG A 444 -6.96 11.69 9.96
CA ARG A 444 -7.82 11.37 11.11
C ARG A 444 -7.29 11.94 12.43
N PRO A 445 -6.00 11.77 12.81
CA PRO A 445 -5.49 12.33 14.06
C PRO A 445 -5.51 13.86 14.08
N LEU A 446 -5.32 14.49 12.91
CA LEU A 446 -5.32 15.94 12.76
C LEU A 446 -6.72 16.57 12.61
N GLY A 447 -7.78 15.74 12.51
CA GLY A 447 -9.13 16.23 12.26
C GLY A 447 -9.29 16.98 10.94
N ILE A 448 -8.46 16.66 9.93
CA ILE A 448 -8.54 17.28 8.60
C ILE A 448 -9.78 16.73 7.90
N ASP A 449 -10.85 17.51 7.89
CA ASP A 449 -12.10 17.21 7.19
C ASP A 449 -12.40 18.32 6.16
N SER A 450 -12.60 17.91 4.91
CA SER A 450 -12.95 18.82 3.81
C SER A 450 -14.04 18.20 2.96
N ASN A 451 -15.11 18.96 2.73
CA ASN A 451 -16.24 18.54 1.91
C ASN A 451 -15.79 18.16 0.49
N ARG A 452 -14.91 18.97 -0.12
CA ARG A 452 -14.38 18.73 -1.48
C ARG A 452 -13.55 17.45 -1.57
N TRP A 453 -12.70 17.20 -0.58
CA TRP A 453 -11.94 15.95 -0.48
C TRP A 453 -12.86 14.73 -0.27
N SER A 454 -13.88 14.89 0.57
CA SER A 454 -14.90 13.87 0.81
C SER A 454 -15.66 13.51 -0.46
N VAL A 455 -16.05 14.49 -1.30
CA VAL A 455 -16.68 14.23 -2.61
C VAL A 455 -15.78 13.35 -3.47
N ALA A 456 -14.50 13.71 -3.66
CA ALA A 456 -13.57 12.90 -4.45
C ALA A 456 -13.45 11.47 -3.89
N SER A 457 -13.38 11.33 -2.56
CA SER A 457 -13.27 10.04 -1.88
C SER A 457 -14.54 9.17 -1.96
N ILE A 458 -15.71 9.78 -1.99
CA ILE A 458 -17.01 9.10 -2.08
C ILE A 458 -17.26 8.66 -3.52
N ILE A 459 -17.11 9.57 -4.48
CA ILE A 459 -17.30 9.30 -5.90
C ILE A 459 -16.33 8.21 -6.38
N SER A 460 -15.05 8.27 -5.98
CA SER A 460 -14.08 7.24 -6.38
C SER A 460 -14.53 5.83 -5.98
N LYS A 461 -15.07 5.67 -4.77
CA LYS A 461 -15.59 4.38 -4.28
C LYS A 461 -16.84 3.93 -5.02
N LYS A 462 -17.72 4.85 -5.43
CA LYS A 462 -18.92 4.54 -6.22
C LYS A 462 -18.55 4.04 -7.61
N LEU A 463 -17.58 4.69 -8.25
CA LEU A 463 -17.02 4.25 -9.54
C LEU A 463 -16.41 2.86 -9.42
N THR A 464 -15.58 2.60 -8.39
CA THR A 464 -14.99 1.28 -8.17
C THR A 464 -16.04 0.21 -7.87
N ALA A 465 -17.16 0.56 -7.22
CA ALA A 465 -18.28 -0.37 -7.02
C ALA A 465 -19.09 -0.66 -8.31
N GLY A 466 -18.78 0.03 -9.42
CA GLY A 466 -19.46 -0.12 -10.69
C GLY A 466 -20.86 0.51 -10.74
N ALA A 467 -21.18 1.42 -9.81
CA ALA A 467 -22.45 2.12 -9.82
C ALA A 467 -22.55 3.04 -11.05
N THR A 468 -23.74 3.13 -11.65
CA THR A 468 -24.06 4.09 -12.71
C THR A 468 -24.95 5.22 -12.20
N HIS A 469 -25.73 4.99 -11.14
CA HIS A 469 -26.60 5.99 -10.51
C HIS A 469 -26.45 6.00 -8.98
N VAL A 470 -26.34 7.18 -8.37
CA VAL A 470 -26.13 7.30 -6.91
C VAL A 470 -26.98 8.39 -6.31
N ALA A 471 -27.73 8.05 -5.26
CA ALA A 471 -28.47 9.01 -4.46
C ALA A 471 -27.63 9.39 -3.24
N VAL A 472 -27.38 10.69 -3.02
CA VAL A 472 -26.53 11.18 -1.93
C VAL A 472 -27.39 11.94 -0.93
N ASP A 473 -27.46 11.43 0.30
CA ASP A 473 -28.10 12.08 1.43
C ASP A 473 -27.14 13.07 2.09
N LEU A 474 -27.55 14.35 2.16
CA LEU A 474 -26.78 15.45 2.72
C LEU A 474 -27.53 16.05 3.93
N PRO A 475 -27.42 15.44 5.13
CA PRO A 475 -28.07 15.97 6.31
C PRO A 475 -27.46 17.29 6.75
N TYR A 476 -28.28 18.31 6.95
CA TYR A 476 -27.90 19.59 7.53
C TYR A 476 -28.55 19.84 8.89
N GLY A 477 -27.90 20.59 9.76
CA GLY A 477 -28.45 20.98 11.05
C GLY A 477 -27.39 21.54 12.00
N PRO A 478 -27.81 22.07 13.16
CA PRO A 478 -26.93 22.77 14.09
C PRO A 478 -25.73 21.93 14.54
N ARG A 479 -25.92 20.60 14.67
CA ARG A 479 -24.90 19.63 15.10
C ARG A 479 -24.49 18.65 13.99
N ALA A 480 -25.00 18.80 12.77
CA ALA A 480 -24.61 17.97 11.64
C ALA A 480 -23.27 18.43 11.07
N LYS A 481 -22.71 17.64 10.14
CA LYS A 481 -21.50 18.03 9.40
C LYS A 481 -21.72 19.31 8.59
N LEU A 482 -22.88 19.40 7.95
CA LEU A 482 -23.32 20.55 7.18
C LEU A 482 -24.22 21.40 8.09
N ARG A 483 -23.91 22.69 8.25
CA ARG A 483 -24.55 23.55 9.25
C ARG A 483 -25.86 24.14 8.76
N SER A 484 -25.98 24.37 7.45
CA SER A 484 -27.15 24.97 6.85
C SER A 484 -27.62 24.21 5.60
N ARG A 485 -28.85 24.51 5.18
CA ARG A 485 -29.43 23.96 3.96
C ARG A 485 -28.65 24.40 2.72
N GLU A 486 -28.23 25.66 2.71
CA GLU A 486 -27.48 26.28 1.61
C GLU A 486 -26.13 25.58 1.42
N GLU A 487 -25.41 25.29 2.52
CA GLU A 487 -24.15 24.53 2.48
C GLU A 487 -24.37 23.11 1.91
N ALA A 488 -25.47 22.46 2.30
CA ALA A 488 -25.82 21.14 1.76
C ALA A 488 -26.19 21.19 0.28
N GLU A 489 -26.92 22.20 -0.18
CA GLU A 489 -27.27 22.38 -1.59
C GLU A 489 -26.05 22.74 -2.45
N GLU A 490 -25.11 23.54 -1.93
CA GLU A 490 -23.82 23.81 -2.59
C GLU A 490 -22.99 22.53 -2.75
N LEU A 491 -22.84 21.75 -1.68
CA LEU A 491 -22.15 20.48 -1.74
C LEU A 491 -22.87 19.49 -2.68
N GLY A 492 -24.19 19.52 -2.73
CA GLY A 492 -24.99 18.74 -3.67
C GLY A 492 -24.66 19.04 -5.12
N ARG A 493 -24.61 20.33 -5.50
CA ARG A 493 -24.19 20.76 -6.85
C ARG A 493 -22.77 20.29 -7.21
N LEU A 494 -21.86 20.27 -6.24
CA LEU A 494 -20.51 19.73 -6.44
C LEU A 494 -20.54 18.21 -6.70
N PHE A 495 -21.30 17.45 -5.92
CA PHE A 495 -21.49 16.00 -6.14
C PHE A 495 -22.03 15.71 -7.54
N GLU A 496 -23.03 16.47 -7.98
CA GLU A 496 -23.68 16.30 -9.29
C GLU A 496 -22.76 16.68 -10.46
N THR A 497 -22.04 17.80 -10.33
CA THR A 497 -21.05 18.25 -11.31
C THR A 497 -19.94 17.21 -11.47
N VAL A 498 -19.31 16.81 -10.36
CA VAL A 498 -18.24 15.81 -10.36
C VAL A 498 -18.76 14.46 -10.86
N GLY A 499 -19.97 14.05 -10.46
CA GLY A 499 -20.63 12.84 -10.94
C GLY A 499 -20.73 12.82 -12.46
N ARG A 500 -21.32 13.88 -13.04
CA ARG A 500 -21.44 14.03 -14.50
C ARG A 500 -20.08 13.97 -15.19
N ASP A 501 -19.09 14.68 -14.65
CA ASP A 501 -17.74 14.72 -15.19
C ASP A 501 -17.06 13.36 -15.19
N VAL A 502 -17.43 12.45 -14.27
CA VAL A 502 -16.88 11.09 -14.20
C VAL A 502 -17.72 10.02 -14.90
N GLY A 503 -18.89 10.38 -15.45
CA GLY A 503 -19.82 9.44 -16.08
C GLY A 503 -20.74 8.72 -15.09
N LEU A 504 -21.01 9.33 -13.94
CA LEU A 504 -21.88 8.82 -12.88
C LEU A 504 -23.11 9.73 -12.74
N HIS A 505 -24.32 9.19 -12.86
CA HIS A 505 -25.52 9.96 -12.54
C HIS A 505 -25.62 10.10 -11.02
N VAL A 506 -25.57 11.33 -10.51
CA VAL A 506 -25.68 11.60 -9.07
C VAL A 506 -26.89 12.49 -8.84
N GLU A 507 -27.69 12.15 -7.83
CA GLU A 507 -28.77 12.99 -7.32
C GLU A 507 -28.49 13.26 -5.84
N ALA A 508 -28.19 14.51 -5.49
CA ALA A 508 -27.85 14.90 -4.13
C ALA A 508 -29.02 15.61 -3.45
N VAL A 509 -29.38 15.18 -2.24
CA VAL A 509 -30.59 15.65 -1.54
C VAL A 509 -30.21 16.19 -0.17
N ALA A 510 -30.42 17.50 0.02
CA ALA A 510 -30.34 18.14 1.32
C ALA A 510 -31.49 17.66 2.21
N THR A 511 -31.17 17.13 3.40
CA THR A 511 -32.18 16.61 4.34
C THR A 511 -32.02 17.21 5.73
N CYS A 512 -33.12 17.34 6.47
CA CYS A 512 -33.05 17.79 7.86
C CYS A 512 -32.33 16.74 8.73
N GLY A 513 -31.34 17.20 9.47
CA GLY A 513 -30.56 16.43 10.44
C GLY A 513 -30.56 17.08 11.82
N ALA A 514 -31.64 17.80 12.17
CA ALA A 514 -31.75 18.51 13.45
C ALA A 514 -31.89 17.59 14.67
N ALA A 515 -32.34 16.34 14.47
CA ALA A 515 -32.51 15.35 15.52
C ALA A 515 -32.01 13.97 15.05
N PRO A 516 -31.75 13.03 15.98
CA PRO A 516 -31.55 11.61 15.63
C PRO A 516 -32.73 11.06 14.81
N ILE A 517 -32.44 10.08 13.96
CA ILE A 517 -33.46 9.38 13.17
C ILE A 517 -33.70 8.00 13.78
N GLY A 518 -34.96 7.62 13.99
CA GLY A 518 -35.30 6.39 14.70
C GLY A 518 -35.23 6.54 16.22
N ARG A 519 -35.30 5.41 16.92
CA ARG A 519 -35.22 5.33 18.39
C ARG A 519 -33.89 4.76 18.86
N GLY A 520 -33.43 3.71 18.20
CA GLY A 520 -32.20 3.01 18.52
C GLY A 520 -30.97 3.71 17.97
N ILE A 521 -29.96 3.88 18.80
CA ILE A 521 -28.63 4.40 18.45
C ILE A 521 -27.59 3.35 18.84
N GLY A 522 -26.83 2.85 17.87
CA GLY A 522 -25.92 1.71 18.06
C GLY A 522 -26.37 0.47 17.28
N PRO A 523 -25.48 -0.50 16.98
CA PRO A 523 -25.71 -1.47 15.92
C PRO A 523 -26.98 -2.32 16.07
N ALA A 524 -27.16 -3.05 17.17
CA ALA A 524 -28.32 -3.92 17.36
C ALA A 524 -29.63 -3.12 17.54
N LEU A 525 -29.57 -1.97 18.21
CA LEU A 525 -30.71 -1.09 18.44
C LEU A 525 -31.22 -0.46 17.13
N GLU A 526 -30.31 -0.03 16.25
CA GLU A 526 -30.68 0.50 14.94
C GLU A 526 -31.22 -0.60 14.01
N VAL A 527 -30.67 -1.82 14.09
CA VAL A 527 -31.18 -2.97 13.32
C VAL A 527 -32.58 -3.37 13.78
N ARG A 528 -32.86 -3.34 15.08
CA ARG A 528 -34.21 -3.54 15.61
C ARG A 528 -35.21 -2.56 14.97
N ASP A 529 -34.87 -1.29 14.89
CA ASP A 529 -35.74 -0.27 14.29
C ASP A 529 -35.93 -0.49 12.78
N VAL A 530 -34.86 -0.87 12.07
CA VAL A 530 -34.92 -1.27 10.66
C VAL A 530 -35.88 -2.46 10.46
N LEU A 531 -35.77 -3.50 11.27
CA LEU A 531 -36.62 -4.68 11.18
C LEU A 531 -38.08 -4.33 11.46
N ARG A 532 -38.37 -3.51 12.49
CA ARG A 532 -39.71 -2.99 12.76
C ARG A 532 -40.31 -2.28 11.54
N VAL A 533 -39.54 -1.44 10.84
CA VAL A 533 -40.01 -0.78 9.62
C VAL A 533 -40.31 -1.78 8.51
N LEU A 534 -39.43 -2.76 8.29
CA LEU A 534 -39.60 -3.79 7.26
C LEU A 534 -40.76 -4.76 7.55
N GLU A 535 -41.07 -4.98 8.82
CA GLU A 535 -42.12 -5.88 9.31
C GLU A 535 -43.48 -5.16 9.46
N GLY A 536 -43.51 -3.84 9.29
CA GLY A 536 -44.73 -3.04 9.46
C GLY A 536 -45.20 -2.97 10.91
N ASP A 537 -44.27 -3.07 11.87
CA ASP A 537 -44.55 -3.02 13.30
C ASP A 537 -45.16 -1.66 13.71
N ALA A 538 -46.09 -1.67 14.66
CA ALA A 538 -46.74 -0.46 15.16
C ALA A 538 -45.76 0.52 15.84
N GLU A 539 -44.66 -0.01 16.40
CA GLU A 539 -43.58 0.75 17.04
C GLU A 539 -42.49 1.19 16.05
N ALA A 540 -42.66 0.93 14.75
CA ALA A 540 -41.72 1.33 13.72
C ALA A 540 -41.54 2.86 13.68
N PRO A 541 -40.29 3.39 13.69
CA PRO A 541 -40.10 4.83 13.67
C PRO A 541 -40.56 5.46 12.34
N PRO A 542 -41.56 6.36 12.34
CA PRO A 542 -42.10 6.93 11.10
C PRO A 542 -41.09 7.77 10.33
N ASP A 543 -40.24 8.51 11.03
CA ASP A 543 -39.16 9.33 10.45
C ASP A 543 -38.12 8.48 9.70
N LEU A 544 -37.74 7.32 10.25
CA LEU A 544 -36.85 6.36 9.59
C LEU A 544 -37.52 5.77 8.33
N ARG A 545 -38.79 5.39 8.43
CA ARG A 545 -39.60 4.86 7.33
C ARG A 545 -39.76 5.87 6.19
N GLU A 546 -40.23 7.08 6.48
CA GLU A 546 -40.53 8.08 5.46
C GLU A 546 -39.27 8.50 4.70
N LYS A 547 -38.15 8.70 5.40
CA LYS A 547 -36.86 9.00 4.77
C LYS A 547 -36.37 7.82 3.92
N ALA A 548 -36.55 6.57 4.36
CA ALA A 548 -36.19 5.42 3.55
C ALA A 548 -37.03 5.32 2.27
N LEU A 549 -38.34 5.57 2.35
CA LEU A 549 -39.23 5.61 1.20
C LEU A 549 -38.89 6.75 0.24
N ASP A 550 -38.41 7.89 0.73
CA ASP A 550 -38.00 9.02 -0.11
C ASP A 550 -36.81 8.63 -1.00
N PHE A 551 -35.77 8.08 -0.38
CA PHE A 551 -34.57 7.66 -1.11
C PHE A 551 -34.83 6.45 -2.00
N ALA A 552 -35.62 5.48 -1.55
CA ALA A 552 -36.02 4.37 -2.41
C ALA A 552 -36.81 4.88 -3.62
N GLY A 553 -37.80 5.75 -3.43
CA GLY A 553 -38.59 6.32 -4.53
C GLY A 553 -37.72 7.04 -5.58
N ARG A 554 -36.73 7.83 -5.15
CA ARG A 554 -35.76 8.47 -6.05
C ARG A 554 -34.96 7.46 -6.86
N ILE A 555 -34.41 6.45 -6.20
CA ILE A 555 -33.62 5.40 -6.86
C ILE A 555 -34.49 4.61 -7.86
N LEU A 556 -35.71 4.23 -7.46
CA LEU A 556 -36.65 3.53 -8.33
C LEU A 556 -37.13 4.39 -9.50
N SER A 557 -37.03 5.72 -9.44
CA SER A 557 -37.40 6.61 -10.55
C SER A 557 -36.41 6.61 -11.71
N TRP A 558 -35.21 6.05 -11.52
CA TRP A 558 -34.27 5.84 -12.62
C TRP A 558 -34.61 4.63 -13.48
N ASP A 559 -35.44 3.71 -12.98
CA ASP A 559 -36.00 2.65 -13.80
C ASP A 559 -37.06 3.25 -14.76
N PRO A 560 -36.81 3.26 -16.08
CA PRO A 560 -37.75 3.82 -17.05
C PRO A 560 -39.12 3.13 -17.02
N ALA A 561 -39.22 1.92 -16.49
CA ALA A 561 -40.47 1.17 -16.41
C ALA A 561 -41.46 1.70 -15.36
N VAL A 562 -40.99 2.47 -14.36
CA VAL A 562 -41.85 2.97 -13.26
C VAL A 562 -42.37 4.39 -13.55
N GLY A 563 -41.55 5.21 -14.21
CA GLY A 563 -41.92 6.57 -14.61
C GLY A 563 -41.61 7.63 -13.55
N THR A 564 -42.64 8.29 -13.01
CA THR A 564 -42.46 9.49 -12.18
C THR A 564 -42.04 9.17 -10.75
N LEU A 565 -41.39 10.13 -10.08
CA LEU A 565 -41.02 10.01 -8.66
C LEU A 565 -42.21 9.66 -7.76
N ALA A 566 -43.40 10.19 -8.05
CA ALA A 566 -44.62 9.89 -7.30
C ALA A 566 -45.00 8.40 -7.42
N HIS A 567 -44.98 7.85 -8.64
CA HIS A 567 -45.23 6.42 -8.86
C HIS A 567 -44.13 5.55 -8.23
N SER A 568 -42.87 5.96 -8.33
CA SER A 568 -41.75 5.22 -7.74
C SER A 568 -41.79 5.22 -6.21
N ARG A 569 -42.19 6.32 -5.57
CA ARG A 569 -42.45 6.34 -4.12
C ARG A 569 -43.60 5.41 -3.75
N ALA A 570 -44.71 5.46 -4.48
CA ALA A 570 -45.86 4.58 -4.23
C ALA A 570 -45.46 3.10 -4.39
N ARG A 571 -44.64 2.77 -5.39
CA ARG A 571 -44.08 1.43 -5.59
C ARG A 571 -43.19 1.01 -4.42
N ALA A 572 -42.29 1.88 -3.95
CA ALA A 572 -41.47 1.61 -2.76
C ALA A 572 -42.34 1.31 -1.52
N ALA A 573 -43.40 2.09 -1.31
CA ALA A 573 -44.34 1.87 -0.21
C ALA A 573 -45.12 0.55 -0.35
N ALA A 574 -45.50 0.16 -1.57
CA ALA A 574 -46.15 -1.12 -1.85
C ALA A 574 -45.21 -2.32 -1.60
N LEU A 575 -43.93 -2.20 -1.97
CA LEU A 575 -42.92 -3.25 -1.71
C LEU A 575 -42.60 -3.40 -0.21
N LEU A 576 -42.64 -2.29 0.53
CA LEU A 576 -42.50 -2.32 1.99
C LEU A 576 -43.72 -2.96 2.65
N SER A 577 -44.93 -2.48 2.36
CA SER A 577 -46.18 -2.93 2.99
C SER A 577 -46.57 -4.38 2.65
N SER A 578 -46.18 -4.89 1.48
CA SER A 578 -46.42 -6.29 1.09
C SER A 578 -45.45 -7.29 1.74
N GLY A 579 -44.43 -6.83 2.46
CA GLY A 579 -43.37 -7.67 3.02
C GLY A 579 -42.31 -8.11 1.99
N ALA A 580 -42.42 -7.69 0.73
CA ALA A 580 -41.46 -8.02 -0.32
C ALA A 580 -40.05 -7.49 0.01
N ALA A 581 -39.96 -6.28 0.59
CA ALA A 581 -38.71 -5.72 1.07
C ALA A 581 -38.10 -6.55 2.22
N ARG A 582 -38.92 -7.02 3.18
CA ARG A 582 -38.45 -7.88 4.27
C ARG A 582 -37.89 -9.21 3.75
N ALA A 583 -38.58 -9.83 2.80
CA ALA A 583 -38.12 -11.06 2.15
C ALA A 583 -36.83 -10.82 1.33
N ALA A 584 -36.68 -9.66 0.70
CA ALA A 584 -35.44 -9.29 0.01
C ALA A 584 -34.28 -9.13 0.99
N LEU A 585 -34.49 -8.50 2.16
CA LEU A 585 -33.46 -8.43 3.19
C LEU A 585 -33.00 -9.84 3.62
N ASP A 586 -33.92 -10.79 3.79
CA ASP A 586 -33.54 -12.17 4.13
C ASP A 586 -32.70 -12.83 3.05
N ARG A 587 -33.00 -12.60 1.76
CA ARG A 587 -32.16 -13.11 0.66
C ARG A 587 -30.76 -12.51 0.70
N ILE A 588 -30.65 -11.19 0.91
CA ILE A 588 -29.36 -10.48 1.03
C ILE A 588 -28.56 -11.04 2.22
N VAL A 589 -29.18 -11.14 3.39
CA VAL A 589 -28.55 -11.65 4.61
C VAL A 589 -28.08 -13.09 4.44
N THR A 590 -28.90 -13.94 3.81
CA THR A 590 -28.54 -15.33 3.55
C THR A 590 -27.38 -15.44 2.58
N ALA A 591 -27.42 -14.71 1.45
CA ALA A 591 -26.37 -14.72 0.44
C ALA A 591 -25.03 -14.17 0.97
N GLN A 592 -25.05 -13.17 1.86
CA GLN A 592 -23.84 -12.65 2.52
C GLN A 592 -23.28 -13.56 3.61
N GLY A 593 -24.02 -14.58 4.04
CA GLY A 593 -23.68 -15.40 5.21
C GLY A 593 -24.26 -14.79 6.49
N ARG A 594 -25.43 -15.30 6.87
CA ARG A 594 -26.18 -14.88 8.06
C ARG A 594 -25.34 -15.04 9.33
N ARG A 595 -25.46 -14.06 10.23
CA ARG A 595 -24.94 -14.14 11.59
C ARG A 595 -25.99 -14.76 12.50
N ASP A 596 -25.62 -15.85 13.16
CA ASP A 596 -26.48 -16.55 14.11
C ASP A 596 -25.63 -16.98 15.33
N PRO A 597 -25.99 -16.59 16.57
CA PRO A 597 -27.12 -15.74 16.94
C PRO A 597 -26.94 -14.27 16.50
N MET A 598 -28.06 -13.64 16.13
CA MET A 598 -28.11 -12.19 15.91
C MET A 598 -27.88 -11.46 17.25
N PRO A 599 -26.92 -10.51 17.33
CA PRO A 599 -26.75 -9.67 18.51
C PRO A 599 -28.04 -8.92 18.88
N LYS A 600 -28.32 -8.86 20.18
CA LYS A 600 -29.47 -8.15 20.76
C LYS A 600 -28.96 -6.96 21.60
N PRO A 601 -29.81 -5.96 21.90
CA PRO A 601 -29.46 -4.92 22.87
C PRO A 601 -28.98 -5.53 24.17
N ALA A 602 -27.92 -4.96 24.74
CA ALA A 602 -27.25 -5.49 25.91
C ALA A 602 -28.16 -5.41 27.16
N ALA A 603 -27.95 -6.35 28.09
CA ALA A 603 -28.84 -6.55 29.23
C ALA A 603 -28.64 -5.54 30.37
N LEU A 604 -27.45 -4.96 30.51
CA LEU A 604 -27.24 -3.90 31.51
C LEU A 604 -27.86 -2.61 30.96
N MET A 605 -28.82 -2.09 31.72
CA MET A 605 -29.63 -0.96 31.32
C MET A 605 -29.63 0.12 32.40
N HIS A 606 -29.55 1.38 31.98
CA HIS A 606 -29.76 2.51 32.88
C HIS A 606 -30.71 3.54 32.23
N PRO A 607 -31.91 3.78 32.81
CA PRO A 607 -32.80 4.82 32.32
C PRO A 607 -32.31 6.20 32.74
N VAL A 608 -32.13 7.10 31.78
CA VAL A 608 -31.87 8.53 32.03
C VAL A 608 -33.20 9.27 32.05
N ARG A 609 -33.45 10.01 33.13
CA ARG A 609 -34.78 10.56 33.47
C ARG A 609 -34.79 12.08 33.39
N ALA A 610 -35.93 12.64 32.99
CA ALA A 610 -36.14 14.08 32.92
C ALA A 610 -36.01 14.72 34.32
N PRO A 611 -35.14 15.74 34.50
CA PRO A 611 -34.95 16.37 35.82
C PRO A 611 -36.12 17.25 36.25
N ARG A 612 -36.94 17.69 35.29
CA ARG A 612 -38.11 18.55 35.50
C ARG A 612 -39.18 18.24 34.43
N PRO A 613 -40.45 18.61 34.65
CA PRO A 613 -41.43 18.54 33.57
C PRO A 613 -41.11 19.56 32.47
N GLY A 614 -41.59 19.28 31.26
CA GLY A 614 -41.47 20.21 30.14
C GLY A 614 -41.77 19.54 28.80
N ARG A 615 -41.73 20.34 27.73
CA ARG A 615 -41.84 19.86 26.36
C ARG A 615 -40.45 19.75 25.74
N ILE A 616 -40.14 18.65 25.07
CA ILE A 616 -38.81 18.47 24.45
C ILE A 616 -38.71 19.38 23.23
N GLY A 617 -37.82 20.36 23.27
CA GLY A 617 -37.55 21.29 22.16
C GLY A 617 -36.46 20.79 21.22
N GLU A 618 -35.42 20.14 21.75
CA GLU A 618 -34.26 19.65 20.98
C GLU A 618 -33.71 18.35 21.57
N ILE A 619 -33.14 17.51 20.70
CA ILE A 619 -32.33 16.35 21.07
C ILE A 619 -30.98 16.45 20.35
N ASP A 620 -29.90 16.71 21.09
CA ASP A 620 -28.55 16.82 20.56
C ASP A 620 -28.02 15.44 20.15
N GLY A 621 -28.11 15.13 18.86
CA GLY A 621 -27.64 13.87 18.31
C GLY A 621 -26.13 13.64 18.49
N TRP A 622 -25.30 14.69 18.53
CA TRP A 622 -23.88 14.52 18.78
C TRP A 622 -23.63 14.01 20.21
N ARG A 623 -24.35 14.58 21.18
CA ARG A 623 -24.29 14.16 22.59
C ARG A 623 -24.78 12.73 22.77
N ILE A 624 -25.96 12.41 22.24
CA ILE A 624 -26.53 11.06 22.27
C ILE A 624 -25.57 10.05 21.63
N GLY A 625 -25.03 10.35 20.45
CA GLY A 625 -24.03 9.50 19.81
C GLY A 625 -22.78 9.29 20.67
N GLY A 626 -22.35 10.32 21.40
CA GLY A 626 -21.22 10.25 22.34
C GLY A 626 -21.47 9.32 23.52
N ILE A 627 -22.65 9.42 24.14
CA ILE A 627 -23.05 8.54 25.25
C ILE A 627 -23.13 7.08 24.76
N ALA A 628 -23.71 6.84 23.57
CA ALA A 628 -23.78 5.50 22.98
C ALA A 628 -22.39 4.91 22.70
N ARG A 629 -21.45 5.73 22.21
CA ARG A 629 -20.05 5.31 22.05
C ARG A 629 -19.39 4.98 23.39
N ARG A 630 -19.66 5.80 24.41
CA ARG A 630 -19.12 5.56 25.75
C ARG A 630 -19.65 4.27 26.38
N ALA A 631 -20.86 3.87 26.02
CA ALA A 631 -21.47 2.60 26.44
C ALA A 631 -20.89 1.36 25.72
N GLY A 632 -20.04 1.53 24.70
CA GLY A 632 -19.34 0.44 23.99
C GLY A 632 -19.60 0.35 22.48
N ALA A 633 -20.55 1.12 21.95
CA ALA A 633 -20.85 1.11 20.52
C ALA A 633 -19.72 1.78 19.70
N PRO A 634 -19.42 1.33 18.46
CA PRO A 634 -20.03 0.25 17.69
C PRO A 634 -19.36 -1.13 17.88
N PHE A 635 -18.34 -1.22 18.74
CA PHE A 635 -17.51 -2.43 18.88
C PHE A 635 -18.29 -3.51 19.61
N ASP A 636 -18.92 -3.13 20.72
CA ASP A 636 -20.02 -3.91 21.29
C ASP A 636 -21.29 -3.65 20.47
N LYS A 637 -21.78 -4.70 19.81
CA LYS A 637 -22.98 -4.61 18.96
C LYS A 637 -24.27 -4.45 19.75
N GLY A 638 -24.30 -4.90 21.02
CA GLY A 638 -25.46 -4.76 21.90
C GLY A 638 -25.53 -3.42 22.61
N ALA A 639 -24.41 -2.69 22.70
CA ALA A 639 -24.34 -1.39 23.35
C ALA A 639 -24.98 -0.26 22.52
N GLY A 640 -25.48 0.76 23.22
CA GLY A 640 -26.05 1.95 22.59
C GLY A 640 -27.10 2.65 23.45
N ILE A 641 -28.00 3.38 22.80
CA ILE A 641 -29.10 4.13 23.42
C ILE A 641 -30.43 3.79 22.76
N ASP A 642 -31.47 3.61 23.57
CA ASP A 642 -32.85 3.51 23.13
C ASP A 642 -33.63 4.78 23.53
N LEU A 643 -33.95 5.62 22.55
CA LEU A 643 -34.74 6.84 22.77
C LEU A 643 -36.21 6.48 23.03
N LEU A 644 -36.75 7.00 24.14
CA LEU A 644 -38.13 6.78 24.55
C LEU A 644 -39.04 7.98 24.26
N ARG A 645 -38.43 9.12 23.94
CA ARG A 645 -39.10 10.40 23.67
C ARG A 645 -38.52 11.06 22.42
N ARG A 646 -39.36 11.87 21.77
CA ARG A 646 -39.06 12.61 20.54
C ARG A 646 -39.15 14.11 20.79
N VAL A 647 -38.58 14.88 19.87
CA VAL A 647 -38.81 16.33 19.82
C VAL A 647 -40.31 16.59 19.71
N GLY A 648 -40.84 17.40 20.61
CA GLY A 648 -42.24 17.79 20.69
C GLY A 648 -43.05 17.04 21.75
N ASP A 649 -42.54 15.94 22.32
CA ASP A 649 -43.22 15.20 23.39
C ASP A 649 -43.22 16.00 24.70
N GLU A 650 -44.28 15.84 25.49
CA GLU A 650 -44.33 16.30 26.88
C GLU A 650 -43.79 15.21 27.82
N VAL A 651 -43.03 15.61 28.83
CA VAL A 651 -42.47 14.71 29.83
C VAL A 651 -42.71 15.25 31.24
N ALA A 652 -43.01 14.37 32.18
CA ALA A 652 -43.04 14.70 33.61
C ALA A 652 -41.65 14.50 34.24
N ALA A 653 -41.39 15.15 35.38
CA ALA A 653 -40.17 14.90 36.15
C ALA A 653 -40.08 13.42 36.54
N GLY A 654 -38.91 12.82 36.34
CA GLY A 654 -38.65 11.41 36.61
C GLY A 654 -39.06 10.45 35.49
N GLU A 655 -39.72 10.89 34.43
CA GLU A 655 -39.95 10.05 33.26
C GLU A 655 -38.67 9.79 32.48
N ALA A 656 -38.53 8.59 31.91
CA ALA A 656 -37.34 8.22 31.17
C ALA A 656 -37.32 8.89 29.78
N LEU A 657 -36.24 9.60 29.48
CA LEU A 657 -35.97 10.21 28.18
C LEU A 657 -35.40 9.16 27.22
N PHE A 658 -34.45 8.36 27.72
CA PHE A 658 -33.81 7.27 26.99
C PHE A 658 -33.22 6.23 27.95
N VAL A 659 -32.84 5.07 27.40
CA VAL A 659 -32.16 4.00 28.14
C VAL A 659 -30.78 3.76 27.54
N ILE A 660 -29.75 3.72 28.38
CA ILE A 660 -28.40 3.32 27.99
C ILE A 660 -28.30 1.79 28.09
N HIS A 661 -27.81 1.14 27.04
CA HIS A 661 -27.49 -0.29 27.00
C HIS A 661 -25.97 -0.48 26.92
N ALA A 662 -25.41 -1.36 27.75
CA ALA A 662 -24.00 -1.74 27.70
C ALA A 662 -23.80 -3.22 28.09
N SER A 663 -22.78 -3.89 27.57
CA SER A 663 -22.46 -5.27 27.98
C SER A 663 -21.56 -5.35 29.22
N ALA A 664 -20.86 -4.28 29.57
CA ALA A 664 -19.95 -4.22 30.70
C ALA A 664 -20.33 -3.09 31.68
N ALA A 665 -20.24 -3.37 32.99
CA ALA A 665 -20.55 -2.40 34.03
C ALA A 665 -19.69 -1.12 33.96
N PRO A 666 -18.36 -1.18 33.73
CA PRO A 666 -17.55 0.04 33.61
C PRO A 666 -17.97 0.96 32.44
N ASP A 667 -18.39 0.38 31.31
CA ASP A 667 -18.87 1.16 30.16
C ASP A 667 -20.22 1.81 30.47
N LEU A 668 -21.12 1.09 31.16
CA LEU A 668 -22.39 1.64 31.62
C LEU A 668 -22.16 2.80 32.60
N GLU A 669 -21.35 2.60 33.63
CA GLU A 669 -21.01 3.63 34.63
C GLU A 669 -20.43 4.88 33.97
N ALA A 670 -19.53 4.70 33.02
CA ALA A 670 -18.92 5.81 32.30
C ALA A 670 -19.91 6.55 31.39
N ALA A 671 -20.83 5.83 30.73
CA ALA A 671 -21.89 6.43 29.92
C ALA A 671 -22.93 7.16 30.78
N VAL A 672 -23.30 6.61 31.94
CA VAL A 672 -24.20 7.25 32.92
C VAL A 672 -23.59 8.52 33.47
N ALA A 673 -22.30 8.51 33.85
CA ALA A 673 -21.60 9.70 34.30
C ALA A 673 -21.57 10.79 33.22
N MET A 674 -21.41 10.41 31.96
CA MET A 674 -21.49 11.34 30.82
C MET A 674 -22.92 11.90 30.67
N ALA A 675 -23.95 11.06 30.72
CA ALA A 675 -25.34 11.51 30.61
C ALA A 675 -25.78 12.41 31.77
N ALA A 676 -25.28 12.16 33.00
CA ALA A 676 -25.57 12.99 34.16
C ALA A 676 -25.02 14.43 34.04
N ALA A 677 -23.91 14.61 33.32
CA ALA A 677 -23.35 15.94 33.07
C ALA A 677 -24.12 16.73 32.00
N ASP A 678 -24.63 16.02 30.98
CA ASP A 678 -25.45 16.56 29.90
C ASP A 678 -26.10 15.37 29.17
N ASP A 679 -27.43 15.29 29.27
CA ASP A 679 -28.24 14.21 28.71
C ASP A 679 -28.60 14.43 27.23
N GLY A 680 -28.29 15.61 26.68
CA GLY A 680 -28.55 15.98 25.30
C GLY A 680 -29.99 16.42 25.00
N PHE A 681 -30.88 16.57 25.99
CA PHE A 681 -32.24 17.04 25.80
C PHE A 681 -32.40 18.49 26.26
N VAL A 682 -33.06 19.30 25.44
CA VAL A 682 -33.48 20.66 25.83
C VAL A 682 -34.98 20.64 26.10
N LEU A 683 -35.35 20.86 27.36
CA LEU A 683 -36.74 20.99 27.78
C LEU A 683 -37.16 22.46 27.73
N GLY A 684 -38.32 22.75 27.15
CA GLY A 684 -38.99 24.06 27.18
C GLY A 684 -39.61 24.39 28.53
#